data_AF-A0A7S1DHM5-F1
#
_entry.id   AF-A0A7S1DHM5-F1
#
_cell.length_a   1.000
_cell.length_b   1.000
_cell.length_c   1.000
_cell.angle_alpha   90.00
_cell.angle_beta   90.00
_cell.angle_gamma   90.00
#
_symmetry.space_group_name_H-M   'P 1'
#
loop_
_entity.id
_entity.type
_entity.pdbx_description
1 polymer ?
#
loop_
_entity_poly.entity_id
_entity_poly.type
_entity_poly.pdbx_seq_one_letter_code
_entity_poly.pdbx_strand_id
1 'polypeptide(L)'
;MATMGLSDKLDARWDSVKRGMTEGLGSSSHSSIFFATHPITAASARWPFQVFLTIIVAYTLCSGVLSSIAYQTHANSASLGPFQYFRLETRLTRNGSTGEAIWSPGVSDFGIIGPSGCTGNTALIHKMSHHHEEQLWTPQDSFQIGSSFVIGFSTPREMDGWYLRTASQGGSEGADPSFFTVWATNEAPQIGDGSCGLARDGENWFVDATTIEWCGATWDRVGTPKWRYTAPIQSLFMEVPWWDLLALLVDLPLERGRLETFLLKPAWYTFHFWWILPHLFIGLSALLTVVSGVFSNKPIAKYLPAPHKTLALGFGSAWLSAMLSACFTADIPHLVIEVLFASVPLLWQAVWCVFQGPKFIFGLWGFTLLDLAIWGALCFWMWHSVCVNNTGLIGLIFSVGIPIGRQRALWLSKKLLRQDQMRYEGLWRTLMANKDGVACIEHLTKVVRMIGLDDKNYCRQHNRLRADNLPPQLRAKSMSNAAPNLAANPLFADLGRMYLQGRPDSNSQVTSCNQLYAQAALANLLLSERVKVWAEMSQGMFRVDSEGSEGQKFAKWRDIKDDPNMVAKVHWTHMKRHGRAIEKLLRSYQNSPSKLLDISRNSVIFENMTHLTNCLGIIVTDENVRVERLKNRLSPDYDPEETEGYRDVCINLRIINKQAQGVGAELHICEVQLLLLEFAALKTFQGHQRYVSARNTRGT
;
A
#
# COMPACT_ATOMS: atom_id res chain seq x y z
N MET A 1 1.15 38.68 46.24
CA MET A 1 0.24 39.02 45.13
C MET A 1 0.65 38.40 43.78
N ALA A 2 1.93 38.32 43.40
CA ALA A 2 2.35 37.68 42.14
C ALA A 2 2.11 36.15 42.06
N THR A 3 1.96 35.46 43.19
CA THR A 3 1.70 34.01 43.25
C THR A 3 0.24 33.62 42.96
N MET A 4 -0.74 34.47 43.26
CA MET A 4 -2.16 34.18 42.98
C MET A 4 -2.44 34.13 41.47
N GLY A 5 -1.90 35.08 40.69
CA GLY A 5 -2.09 35.09 39.23
C GLY A 5 -1.40 33.95 38.47
N LEU A 6 -0.47 33.23 39.11
CA LEU A 6 0.16 32.04 38.52
C LEU A 6 -0.73 30.81 38.65
N SER A 7 -1.49 30.68 39.76
CA SER A 7 -2.41 29.56 39.99
C SER A 7 -3.52 29.57 38.94
N ASP A 8 -4.23 30.70 38.79
CA ASP A 8 -5.37 30.81 37.87
C ASP A 8 -4.95 30.56 36.40
N LYS A 9 -3.77 31.04 36.01
CA LYS A 9 -3.21 30.79 34.67
C LYS A 9 -2.81 29.32 34.47
N LEU A 10 -2.41 28.62 35.52
CA LEU A 10 -2.06 27.20 35.48
C LEU A 10 -3.32 26.32 35.46
N ASP A 11 -4.34 26.66 36.23
CA ASP A 11 -5.64 25.97 36.25
C ASP A 11 -6.33 26.04 34.89
N ALA A 12 -6.45 27.24 34.30
CA ALA A 12 -7.03 27.41 32.97
C ALA A 12 -6.25 26.64 31.88
N ARG A 13 -4.92 26.56 32.02
CA ARG A 13 -4.06 25.81 31.10
C ARG A 13 -4.23 24.30 31.28
N TRP A 14 -4.48 23.84 32.50
CA TRP A 14 -4.70 22.44 32.83
C TRP A 14 -6.06 21.93 32.35
N ASP A 15 -7.11 22.73 32.46
CA ASP A 15 -8.44 22.37 31.93
C ASP A 15 -8.45 22.33 30.40
N SER A 16 -7.62 23.15 29.74
CA SER A 16 -7.36 23.02 28.31
C SER A 16 -6.62 21.72 27.97
N VAL A 17 -5.70 21.29 28.82
CA VAL A 17 -4.95 20.04 28.67
C VAL A 17 -5.87 18.82 28.79
N LYS A 18 -6.69 18.74 29.84
CA LYS A 18 -7.65 17.64 30.05
C LYS A 18 -8.63 17.48 28.89
N ARG A 19 -9.24 18.56 28.41
CA ARG A 19 -10.18 18.52 27.27
C ARG A 19 -9.51 18.03 25.98
N GLY A 20 -8.28 18.47 25.72
CA GLY A 20 -7.52 18.04 24.56
C GLY A 20 -7.13 16.55 24.56
N MET A 21 -7.09 15.89 25.73
CA MET A 21 -6.74 14.48 25.84
C MET A 21 -7.87 13.54 25.38
N THR A 22 -9.13 13.90 25.59
CA THR A 22 -10.29 13.08 25.20
C THR A 22 -10.63 13.18 23.71
N GLU A 23 -10.26 14.28 23.05
CA GLU A 23 -10.66 14.57 21.65
C GLU A 23 -9.60 14.21 20.59
N GLY A 24 -8.37 13.88 21.01
CA GLY A 24 -7.20 13.90 20.12
C GLY A 24 -7.24 12.93 18.94
N LEU A 25 -7.87 11.76 19.07
CA LEU A 25 -7.99 10.78 17.98
C LEU A 25 -9.03 11.19 16.94
N GLY A 26 -10.13 11.83 17.34
CA GLY A 26 -11.14 12.32 16.40
C GLY A 26 -10.61 13.43 15.48
N SER A 27 -9.76 14.30 16.02
CA SER A 27 -9.34 15.55 15.37
C SER A 27 -8.22 15.45 14.32
N SER A 28 -7.52 14.32 14.18
CA SER A 28 -6.38 14.27 13.23
C SER A 28 -6.86 14.28 11.78
N SER A 29 -6.21 15.06 10.92
CA SER A 29 -6.58 15.24 9.51
C SER A 29 -6.66 13.91 8.74
N HIS A 30 -7.67 13.77 7.87
CA HIS A 30 -7.86 12.58 7.02
C HIS A 30 -6.63 12.24 6.18
N SER A 31 -5.85 13.24 5.75
CA SER A 31 -4.63 13.00 4.98
C SER A 31 -3.55 12.27 5.77
N SER A 32 -3.51 12.43 7.11
CA SER A 32 -2.49 11.78 7.95
C SER A 32 -2.55 10.24 7.92
N ILE A 33 -3.70 9.67 7.56
CA ILE A 33 -3.95 8.23 7.46
C ILE A 33 -3.11 7.60 6.34
N PHE A 34 -3.13 8.20 5.14
CA PHE A 34 -2.39 7.71 3.98
C PHE A 34 -0.86 7.78 4.17
N PHE A 35 -0.42 8.53 5.17
CA PHE A 35 0.97 8.80 5.47
C PHE A 35 1.42 8.21 6.82
N ALA A 36 0.58 7.41 7.46
CA ALA A 36 0.96 6.65 8.65
C ALA A 36 1.90 5.49 8.26
N THR A 37 2.72 5.04 9.21
CA THR A 37 3.59 3.86 9.04
C THR A 37 2.78 2.59 8.75
N HIS A 38 1.55 2.52 9.27
CA HIS A 38 0.58 1.46 9.00
C HIS A 38 -0.72 2.08 8.47
N PRO A 39 -0.77 2.48 7.18
CA PRO A 39 -1.88 3.27 6.65
C PRO A 39 -3.19 2.49 6.64
N ILE A 40 -3.16 1.18 6.43
CA ILE A 40 -4.34 0.31 6.48
C ILE A 40 -4.91 0.24 7.91
N THR A 41 -4.05 0.06 8.93
CA THR A 41 -4.48 0.04 10.34
C THR A 41 -4.99 1.40 10.80
N ALA A 42 -4.36 2.49 10.35
CA ALA A 42 -4.83 3.84 10.63
C ALA A 42 -6.16 4.14 9.93
N ALA A 43 -6.35 3.63 8.71
CA ALA A 43 -7.59 3.77 7.95
C ALA A 43 -8.71 2.92 8.55
N SER A 44 -8.44 1.69 8.96
CA SER A 44 -9.44 0.79 9.56
C SER A 44 -9.98 1.29 10.90
N ALA A 45 -9.29 2.20 11.58
CA ALA A 45 -9.78 2.89 12.77
C ALA A 45 -10.78 4.03 12.47
N ARG A 46 -11.06 4.33 11.19
CA ARG A 46 -11.87 5.48 10.77
C ARG A 46 -13.19 5.04 10.15
N TRP A 47 -14.26 5.64 10.64
CA TRP A 47 -15.63 5.32 10.24
C TRP A 47 -15.86 5.32 8.71
N PRO A 48 -15.40 6.31 7.91
CA PRO A 48 -15.63 6.29 6.46
C PRO A 48 -14.98 5.09 5.76
N PHE A 49 -13.79 4.68 6.19
CA PHE A 49 -13.09 3.54 5.60
C PHE A 49 -13.71 2.21 6.04
N GLN A 50 -14.20 2.13 7.29
CA GLN A 50 -14.99 0.99 7.76
C GLN A 50 -16.28 0.83 6.95
N VAL A 51 -17.00 1.93 6.67
CA VAL A 51 -18.19 1.92 5.82
C VAL A 51 -17.84 1.45 4.40
N PHE A 52 -16.77 1.98 3.81
CA PHE A 52 -16.31 1.54 2.49
C PHE A 52 -15.96 0.05 2.43
N LEU A 53 -15.20 -0.46 3.39
CA LEU A 53 -14.90 -1.90 3.51
C LEU A 53 -16.18 -2.73 3.67
N THR A 54 -17.13 -2.24 4.47
CA THR A 54 -18.43 -2.90 4.65
C THR A 54 -19.21 -2.97 3.34
N ILE A 55 -19.20 -1.90 2.54
CA ILE A 55 -19.83 -1.88 1.21
C ILE A 55 -19.15 -2.88 0.26
N ILE A 56 -17.81 -2.96 0.24
CA ILE A 56 -17.10 -3.95 -0.59
C ILE A 56 -17.46 -5.38 -0.18
N VAL A 57 -17.46 -5.66 1.12
CA VAL A 57 -17.80 -6.99 1.65
C VAL A 57 -19.25 -7.33 1.30
N ALA A 58 -20.18 -6.40 1.52
CA ALA A 58 -21.59 -6.59 1.18
C ALA A 58 -21.77 -6.81 -0.33
N TYR A 59 -21.10 -6.03 -1.18
CA TYR A 59 -21.15 -6.20 -2.63
C TYR A 59 -20.64 -7.58 -3.06
N THR A 60 -19.53 -8.04 -2.48
CA THR A 60 -18.93 -9.34 -2.83
C THR A 60 -19.80 -10.51 -2.38
N LEU A 61 -20.43 -10.40 -1.21
CA LEU A 61 -21.40 -11.38 -0.73
C LEU A 61 -22.67 -11.39 -1.60
N CYS A 62 -23.21 -10.22 -1.91
CA CYS A 62 -24.39 -10.08 -2.77
C CYS A 62 -24.13 -10.59 -4.19
N SER A 63 -22.97 -10.28 -4.79
CA SER A 63 -22.64 -10.76 -6.13
C SER A 63 -22.54 -12.28 -6.18
N GLY A 64 -21.93 -12.92 -5.16
CA GLY A 64 -21.88 -14.38 -5.08
C GLY A 64 -23.26 -15.02 -4.99
N VAL A 65 -24.15 -14.44 -4.18
CA VAL A 65 -25.54 -14.91 -4.03
C VAL A 65 -26.32 -14.71 -5.34
N LEU A 66 -26.21 -13.54 -5.99
CA LEU A 66 -26.90 -13.26 -7.25
C LEU A 66 -26.41 -14.17 -8.38
N SER A 67 -25.11 -14.45 -8.47
CA SER A 67 -24.58 -15.43 -9.42
C SER A 67 -25.11 -16.84 -9.16
N SER A 68 -25.21 -17.25 -7.89
CA SER A 68 -25.80 -18.54 -7.53
C SER A 68 -27.29 -18.63 -7.88
N ILE A 69 -28.04 -17.54 -7.65
CA ILE A 69 -29.47 -17.48 -8.02
C ILE A 69 -29.60 -17.56 -9.53
N ALA A 70 -28.87 -16.74 -10.29
CA ALA A 70 -28.91 -16.74 -11.75
C ALA A 70 -28.54 -18.11 -12.34
N TYR A 71 -27.54 -18.78 -11.76
CA TYR A 71 -27.18 -20.15 -12.14
C TYR A 71 -28.35 -21.11 -11.89
N GLN A 72 -28.99 -21.03 -10.73
CA GLN A 72 -30.10 -21.90 -10.37
C GLN A 72 -31.35 -21.64 -11.22
N THR A 73 -31.65 -20.39 -11.58
CA THR A 73 -32.73 -20.09 -12.54
C THR A 73 -32.42 -20.61 -13.93
N HIS A 74 -31.18 -20.50 -14.41
CA HIS A 74 -30.78 -21.08 -15.70
C HIS A 74 -30.90 -22.61 -15.71
N ALA A 75 -30.41 -23.28 -14.65
CA ALA A 75 -30.52 -24.72 -14.51
C ALA A 75 -31.99 -25.17 -14.46
N ASN A 76 -32.86 -24.46 -13.74
CA ASN A 76 -34.29 -24.79 -13.65
C ASN A 76 -35.06 -24.50 -14.95
N SER A 77 -34.62 -23.53 -15.76
CA SER A 77 -35.26 -23.21 -17.05
C SER A 77 -34.89 -24.18 -18.19
N ALA A 78 -33.87 -25.01 -17.97
CA ALA A 78 -33.41 -26.01 -18.93
C ALA A 78 -34.05 -27.39 -18.68
N SER A 79 -35.31 -27.45 -18.22
CA SER A 79 -36.05 -28.71 -18.19
C SER A 79 -36.25 -29.17 -19.64
N LEU A 80 -35.41 -30.11 -20.07
CA LEU A 80 -35.56 -30.76 -21.35
C LEU A 80 -36.91 -31.49 -21.34
N GLY A 81 -37.76 -31.19 -22.33
CA GLY A 81 -39.06 -31.84 -22.46
C GLY A 81 -38.94 -33.37 -22.50
N PRO A 82 -40.06 -34.12 -22.38
CA PRO A 82 -39.97 -35.57 -22.40
C PRO A 82 -39.50 -36.05 -23.78
N PHE A 83 -38.42 -36.85 -23.80
CA PHE A 83 -37.83 -37.43 -25.01
C PHE A 83 -37.86 -38.96 -24.96
N GLN A 84 -38.13 -39.58 -26.11
CA GLN A 84 -38.25 -41.03 -26.20
C GLN A 84 -36.91 -41.73 -26.46
N TYR A 85 -35.98 -41.07 -27.15
CA TYR A 85 -34.69 -41.63 -27.55
C TYR A 85 -33.55 -40.70 -27.17
N PHE A 86 -32.47 -41.26 -26.65
CA PHE A 86 -31.25 -40.56 -26.31
C PHE A 86 -30.06 -41.21 -27.02
N ARG A 87 -29.25 -40.41 -27.71
CA ARG A 87 -28.08 -40.89 -28.45
C ARG A 87 -26.81 -40.20 -27.95
N LEU A 88 -25.89 -40.97 -27.39
CA LEU A 88 -24.52 -40.53 -27.17
C LEU A 88 -23.69 -40.83 -28.42
N GLU A 89 -23.00 -39.85 -28.97
CA GLU A 89 -22.12 -39.99 -30.13
C GLU A 89 -20.71 -39.52 -29.77
N THR A 90 -19.75 -40.43 -29.75
CA THR A 90 -18.35 -40.09 -29.54
C THR A 90 -17.79 -39.44 -30.80
N ARG A 91 -17.27 -38.22 -30.64
CA ARG A 91 -16.73 -37.39 -31.72
C ARG A 91 -15.21 -37.45 -31.79
N LEU A 92 -14.56 -37.55 -30.62
CA LEU A 92 -13.11 -37.71 -30.46
C LEU A 92 -12.84 -38.67 -29.31
N THR A 93 -11.90 -39.58 -29.52
CA THR A 93 -11.41 -40.48 -28.48
C THR A 93 -10.06 -40.00 -27.93
N ARG A 94 -9.64 -40.49 -26.77
CA ARG A 94 -8.37 -40.10 -26.13
C ARG A 94 -7.14 -40.41 -26.97
N ASN A 95 -7.18 -41.42 -27.82
CA ASN A 95 -6.10 -41.73 -28.77
C ASN A 95 -6.11 -40.83 -30.03
N GLY A 96 -7.04 -39.89 -30.13
CA GLY A 96 -7.16 -38.96 -31.25
C GLY A 96 -8.01 -39.45 -32.43
N SER A 97 -8.65 -40.62 -32.35
CA SER A 97 -9.52 -41.10 -33.44
C SER A 97 -10.80 -40.27 -33.52
N THR A 98 -11.22 -39.93 -34.74
CA THR A 98 -12.44 -39.16 -35.06
C THR A 98 -13.25 -39.84 -36.18
N GLY A 99 -14.54 -39.49 -36.29
CA GLY A 99 -15.40 -39.93 -37.39
C GLY A 99 -15.51 -41.47 -37.50
N GLU A 100 -15.39 -41.99 -38.72
CA GLU A 100 -15.49 -43.42 -39.03
C GLU A 100 -14.38 -44.28 -38.39
N ALA A 101 -13.27 -43.65 -37.97
CA ALA A 101 -12.19 -44.37 -37.26
C ALA A 101 -12.60 -44.79 -35.83
N ILE A 102 -13.72 -44.27 -35.31
CA ILE A 102 -14.28 -44.63 -34.02
C ILE A 102 -15.20 -45.84 -34.21
N TRP A 103 -14.63 -47.03 -34.04
CA TRP A 103 -15.34 -48.32 -34.15
C TRP A 103 -16.18 -48.66 -32.90
N SER A 104 -15.96 -47.95 -31.80
CA SER A 104 -16.71 -48.09 -30.55
C SER A 104 -16.73 -46.75 -29.78
N PRO A 105 -17.83 -46.39 -29.09
CA PRO A 105 -17.92 -45.12 -28.36
C PRO A 105 -17.01 -45.07 -27.13
N GLY A 106 -16.40 -46.19 -26.70
CA GLY A 106 -15.54 -46.25 -25.51
C GLY A 106 -16.30 -46.21 -24.18
N VAL A 107 -17.62 -46.39 -24.25
CA VAL A 107 -18.53 -46.31 -23.10
C VAL A 107 -19.05 -47.71 -22.77
N SER A 108 -18.88 -48.14 -21.52
CA SER A 108 -19.42 -49.40 -20.99
C SER A 108 -20.86 -49.28 -20.49
N ASP A 109 -21.26 -48.09 -20.08
CA ASP A 109 -22.59 -47.82 -19.54
C ASP A 109 -22.97 -46.37 -19.83
N PHE A 110 -24.18 -46.13 -20.29
CA PHE A 110 -24.74 -44.80 -20.51
C PHE A 110 -26.19 -44.84 -20.02
N GLY A 111 -26.63 -43.81 -19.32
CA GLY A 111 -27.99 -43.73 -18.82
C GLY A 111 -28.43 -42.30 -18.52
N ILE A 112 -29.73 -42.13 -18.28
CA ILE A 112 -30.35 -40.85 -17.94
C ILE A 112 -30.73 -40.80 -16.45
N ILE A 113 -30.76 -39.61 -15.86
CA ILE A 113 -31.17 -39.33 -14.47
C ILE A 113 -32.49 -38.57 -14.55
N GLY A 114 -33.54 -39.06 -13.88
CA GLY A 114 -34.86 -38.44 -13.88
C GLY A 114 -35.15 -37.55 -12.65
N PRO A 115 -36.32 -36.88 -12.62
CA PRO A 115 -36.76 -35.98 -11.54
C PRO A 115 -36.77 -36.58 -10.12
N SER A 116 -36.95 -37.88 -10.02
CA SER A 116 -36.93 -38.63 -8.75
C SER A 116 -35.51 -39.02 -8.30
N GLY A 117 -34.47 -38.43 -8.89
CA GLY A 117 -33.07 -38.78 -8.69
C GLY A 117 -32.64 -40.02 -9.49
N CYS A 118 -31.45 -40.56 -9.18
CA CYS A 118 -31.08 -41.91 -9.64
C CYS A 118 -31.99 -42.91 -8.92
N THR A 119 -33.19 -43.17 -9.44
CA THR A 119 -34.06 -44.21 -8.90
C THR A 119 -33.41 -45.57 -9.13
N GLY A 120 -32.67 -46.07 -8.13
CA GLY A 120 -32.38 -47.49 -7.95
C GLY A 120 -33.68 -48.20 -7.57
N ASN A 121 -34.11 -49.27 -8.23
CA ASN A 121 -33.33 -50.43 -8.70
C ASN A 121 -32.89 -50.44 -10.17
N THR A 122 -33.03 -49.33 -10.90
CA THR A 122 -32.62 -49.23 -12.31
C THR A 122 -31.20 -48.68 -12.50
N ALA A 123 -30.27 -49.16 -11.68
CA ALA A 123 -28.90 -49.35 -12.16
C ALA A 123 -28.89 -50.66 -12.98
N LEU A 124 -29.55 -50.67 -14.13
CA LEU A 124 -29.28 -51.63 -15.19
C LEU A 124 -27.94 -51.15 -15.80
N ILE A 125 -26.76 -51.50 -15.29
CA ILE A 125 -26.18 -52.84 -15.32
C ILE A 125 -26.86 -53.70 -16.41
N HIS A 126 -26.49 -53.41 -17.65
CA HIS A 126 -26.33 -54.46 -18.66
C HIS A 126 -25.29 -55.47 -18.13
N LYS A 127 -25.70 -56.35 -17.23
CA LYS A 127 -25.12 -57.69 -17.16
C LYS A 127 -26.13 -58.56 -17.86
N MET A 128 -25.72 -59.13 -18.99
CA MET A 128 -26.30 -60.35 -19.52
C MET A 128 -26.26 -61.43 -18.42
N SER A 129 -27.30 -61.51 -17.60
CA SER A 129 -27.59 -62.70 -16.83
C SER A 129 -29.10 -62.86 -16.77
N HIS A 130 -29.57 -63.91 -17.45
CA HIS A 130 -30.95 -64.38 -17.41
C HIS A 130 -31.45 -64.54 -15.97
N HIS A 131 -32.73 -64.21 -15.77
CA HIS A 131 -33.59 -64.39 -14.58
C HIS A 131 -33.71 -63.20 -13.62
N HIS A 132 -34.66 -62.29 -13.88
CA HIS A 132 -35.99 -62.32 -13.25
C HIS A 132 -36.88 -61.20 -13.84
N GLU A 133 -38.14 -61.55 -14.12
CA GLU A 133 -39.20 -60.64 -14.57
C GLU A 133 -39.64 -59.71 -13.44
N GLU A 134 -39.42 -58.41 -13.59
CA GLU A 134 -40.32 -57.37 -13.08
C GLU A 134 -40.27 -56.16 -14.03
N GLN A 135 -41.39 -55.94 -14.72
CA GLN A 135 -41.58 -54.95 -15.79
C GLN A 135 -41.73 -53.53 -15.25
N LEU A 136 -40.63 -52.88 -14.89
CA LEU A 136 -40.59 -51.43 -14.85
C LEU A 136 -39.23 -50.96 -15.39
N TRP A 137 -39.26 -50.33 -16.57
CA TRP A 137 -38.14 -49.61 -17.21
C TRP A 137 -37.07 -50.43 -17.95
N THR A 138 -37.41 -51.53 -18.61
CA THR A 138 -36.48 -52.12 -19.56
C THR A 138 -36.40 -51.26 -20.83
N PRO A 139 -35.23 -50.69 -21.19
CA PRO A 139 -35.03 -50.11 -22.52
C PRO A 139 -35.49 -51.13 -23.56
N GLN A 140 -36.32 -50.74 -24.51
CA GLN A 140 -36.81 -51.69 -25.52
C GLN A 140 -35.66 -52.20 -26.38
N ASP A 141 -34.74 -51.30 -26.74
CA ASP A 141 -33.52 -51.61 -27.47
C ASP A 141 -32.42 -50.62 -27.06
N SER A 142 -31.30 -51.13 -26.54
CA SER A 142 -30.04 -50.38 -26.48
C SER A 142 -29.13 -50.94 -27.56
N PHE A 143 -28.75 -50.12 -28.54
CA PHE A 143 -27.89 -50.57 -29.62
C PHE A 143 -26.71 -49.63 -29.82
N GLN A 144 -25.58 -50.24 -30.17
CA GLN A 144 -24.36 -49.55 -30.54
C GLN A 144 -24.27 -49.54 -32.07
N ILE A 145 -24.17 -48.36 -32.67
CA ILE A 145 -23.93 -48.19 -34.10
C ILE A 145 -22.67 -47.35 -34.26
N GLY A 146 -21.56 -47.99 -34.63
CA GLY A 146 -20.25 -47.35 -34.79
C GLY A 146 -19.84 -46.58 -33.54
N SER A 147 -19.70 -45.26 -33.67
CA SER A 147 -19.33 -44.32 -32.61
C SER A 147 -20.48 -43.90 -31.68
N SER A 148 -21.69 -44.43 -31.89
CA SER A 148 -22.90 -44.02 -31.18
C SER A 148 -23.50 -45.11 -30.31
N PHE A 149 -24.05 -44.69 -29.16
CA PHE A 149 -24.83 -45.49 -28.23
C PHE A 149 -26.22 -44.88 -28.10
N VAL A 150 -27.28 -45.65 -28.41
CA VAL A 150 -28.67 -45.17 -28.37
C VAL A 150 -29.46 -45.90 -27.28
N ILE A 151 -30.23 -45.15 -26.50
CA ILE A 151 -31.20 -45.64 -25.51
C ILE A 151 -32.59 -45.22 -25.96
N GLY A 152 -33.47 -46.19 -26.21
CA GLY A 152 -34.88 -45.95 -26.49
C GLY A 152 -35.80 -46.33 -25.33
N PHE A 153 -36.81 -45.51 -25.09
CA PHE A 153 -37.89 -45.76 -24.13
C PHE A 153 -39.22 -45.99 -24.86
N SER A 154 -40.13 -46.76 -24.26
CA SER A 154 -41.46 -46.99 -24.84
C SER A 154 -42.40 -45.78 -24.75
N THR A 155 -42.08 -44.82 -23.88
CA THR A 155 -42.81 -43.57 -23.68
C THR A 155 -41.79 -42.43 -23.47
N PRO A 156 -42.06 -41.21 -23.98
CA PRO A 156 -41.19 -40.05 -23.75
C PRO A 156 -40.91 -39.82 -22.26
N ARG A 157 -39.64 -39.57 -21.90
CA ARG A 157 -39.17 -39.40 -20.51
C ARG A 157 -38.52 -38.05 -20.29
N GLU A 158 -38.88 -37.39 -19.20
CA GLU A 158 -38.18 -36.21 -18.70
C GLU A 158 -36.86 -36.65 -18.06
N MET A 159 -35.81 -35.86 -18.27
CA MET A 159 -34.51 -36.10 -17.65
C MET A 159 -33.97 -34.82 -17.00
N ASP A 160 -33.35 -35.01 -15.84
CA ASP A 160 -32.63 -34.01 -15.08
C ASP A 160 -31.10 -34.10 -15.34
N GLY A 161 -30.64 -35.20 -15.94
CA GLY A 161 -29.24 -35.40 -16.27
C GLY A 161 -28.95 -36.72 -16.98
N TRP A 162 -27.67 -37.04 -17.13
CA TRP A 162 -27.18 -38.30 -17.71
C TRP A 162 -25.90 -38.74 -17.01
N TYR A 163 -25.56 -40.02 -17.13
CA TYR A 163 -24.29 -40.57 -16.68
C TYR A 163 -23.66 -41.42 -17.78
N LEU A 164 -22.33 -41.48 -17.80
CA LEU A 164 -21.58 -42.42 -18.61
C LEU A 164 -20.48 -43.07 -17.77
N ARG A 165 -20.19 -44.34 -18.05
CA ARG A 165 -19.07 -45.09 -17.50
C ARG A 165 -18.22 -45.59 -18.65
N THR A 166 -16.95 -45.22 -18.70
CA THR A 166 -16.03 -45.71 -19.73
C THR A 166 -15.58 -47.15 -19.43
N ALA A 167 -15.28 -47.91 -20.49
CA ALA A 167 -14.99 -49.34 -20.42
C ALA A 167 -13.57 -49.65 -19.90
N SER A 168 -13.28 -49.28 -18.66
CA SER A 168 -11.94 -49.44 -18.05
C SER A 168 -11.63 -50.85 -17.49
N GLN A 169 -12.56 -51.81 -17.60
CA GLN A 169 -12.29 -53.22 -17.28
C GLN A 169 -12.06 -54.01 -18.57
N GLY A 170 -10.91 -53.78 -19.22
CA GLY A 170 -10.40 -54.63 -20.31
C GLY A 170 -10.24 -53.97 -21.69
N GLY A 171 -10.70 -52.73 -21.88
CA GLY A 171 -10.44 -51.94 -23.09
C GLY A 171 -9.15 -51.12 -23.00
N SER A 172 -8.57 -50.74 -24.15
CA SER A 172 -7.47 -49.78 -24.19
C SER A 172 -8.00 -48.39 -23.82
N GLU A 173 -7.40 -47.73 -22.83
CA GLU A 173 -7.76 -46.37 -22.37
C GLU A 173 -7.81 -45.31 -23.50
N GLY A 174 -7.23 -45.63 -24.65
CA GLY A 174 -7.26 -44.80 -25.85
C GLY A 174 -8.63 -44.68 -26.52
N ALA A 175 -9.56 -45.62 -26.29
CA ALA A 175 -10.89 -45.59 -26.89
C ALA A 175 -11.90 -44.72 -26.11
N ASP A 176 -11.56 -44.27 -24.91
CA ASP A 176 -12.45 -43.44 -24.09
C ASP A 176 -12.80 -42.13 -24.82
N PRO A 177 -14.06 -41.67 -24.77
CA PRO A 177 -14.47 -40.43 -25.39
C PRO A 177 -13.78 -39.25 -24.68
N SER A 178 -13.04 -38.44 -25.44
CA SER A 178 -12.53 -37.14 -25.00
C SER A 178 -13.46 -36.01 -25.41
N PHE A 179 -14.25 -36.22 -26.47
CA PHE A 179 -15.32 -35.34 -26.92
C PHE A 179 -16.51 -36.16 -27.44
N PHE A 180 -17.73 -35.82 -27.01
CA PHE A 180 -18.94 -36.52 -27.41
C PHE A 180 -20.15 -35.57 -27.41
N THR A 181 -21.21 -35.97 -28.11
CA THR A 181 -22.48 -35.24 -28.19
C THR A 181 -23.59 -36.13 -27.66
N VAL A 182 -24.53 -35.58 -26.89
CA VAL A 182 -25.75 -36.28 -26.48
C VAL A 182 -26.94 -35.63 -27.15
N TRP A 183 -27.71 -36.42 -27.88
CA TRP A 183 -28.93 -36.02 -28.56
C TRP A 183 -30.14 -36.59 -27.82
N ALA A 184 -31.26 -35.86 -27.81
CA ALA A 184 -32.54 -36.33 -27.31
C ALA A 184 -33.63 -36.05 -28.36
N THR A 185 -34.43 -37.04 -28.72
CA THR A 185 -35.48 -36.92 -29.74
C THR A 185 -36.68 -37.82 -29.43
N ASN A 186 -37.86 -37.48 -29.95
CA ASN A 186 -39.05 -38.33 -29.89
C ASN A 186 -39.18 -39.25 -31.09
N GLU A 187 -38.39 -39.04 -32.14
CA GLU A 187 -38.42 -39.86 -33.33
C GLU A 187 -37.37 -40.97 -33.22
N ALA A 188 -37.77 -42.21 -33.53
CA ALA A 188 -36.84 -43.32 -33.58
C ALA A 188 -35.76 -43.00 -34.62
N PRO A 189 -34.47 -43.04 -34.27
CA PRO A 189 -33.42 -42.80 -35.24
C PRO A 189 -33.54 -43.84 -36.36
N GLN A 190 -33.78 -43.39 -37.59
CA GLN A 190 -33.87 -44.30 -38.73
C GLN A 190 -32.51 -44.97 -38.93
N ILE A 191 -32.45 -46.27 -38.62
CA ILE A 191 -31.28 -47.12 -38.87
C ILE A 191 -31.28 -47.40 -40.37
N GLY A 192 -30.81 -46.44 -41.16
CA GLY A 192 -30.64 -46.60 -42.60
C GLY A 192 -29.41 -47.46 -42.89
N ASP A 193 -29.57 -48.43 -43.79
CA ASP A 193 -28.50 -49.29 -44.31
C ASP A 193 -27.34 -48.46 -44.89
N GLY A 194 -26.32 -48.22 -44.06
CA GLY A 194 -24.93 -47.95 -44.45
C GLY A 194 -24.63 -46.81 -45.44
N SER A 195 -25.59 -45.96 -45.81
CA SER A 195 -25.39 -44.88 -46.77
C SER A 195 -25.97 -43.57 -46.25
N CYS A 196 -25.07 -42.71 -45.76
CA CYS A 196 -25.40 -41.37 -45.30
C CYS A 196 -25.93 -40.49 -46.44
N GLY A 197 -27.25 -40.37 -46.53
CA GLY A 197 -27.94 -39.29 -47.23
C GLY A 197 -28.86 -38.55 -46.25
N LEU A 198 -28.37 -37.48 -45.63
CA LEU A 198 -29.16 -36.63 -44.74
C LEU A 198 -30.20 -35.84 -45.56
N ALA A 199 -31.48 -36.18 -45.43
CA ALA A 199 -32.56 -35.24 -45.69
C ALA A 199 -32.58 -34.22 -44.54
N ARG A 200 -32.18 -32.98 -44.84
CA ARG A 200 -32.47 -31.81 -44.00
C ARG A 200 -33.97 -31.57 -44.11
N ASP A 201 -34.72 -31.84 -43.06
CA ASP A 201 -35.91 -31.07 -42.66
C ASP A 201 -36.37 -31.62 -41.30
N GLY A 202 -35.93 -30.96 -40.24
CA GLY A 202 -36.24 -31.26 -38.84
C GLY A 202 -35.39 -30.36 -37.95
N GLU A 203 -36.01 -29.65 -37.01
CA GLU A 203 -35.37 -28.65 -36.15
C GLU A 203 -34.22 -29.28 -35.34
N ASN A 204 -32.98 -29.09 -35.81
CA ASN A 204 -31.78 -29.48 -35.08
C ASN A 204 -31.49 -28.45 -33.99
N TRP A 205 -31.74 -28.80 -32.73
CA TRP A 205 -31.19 -28.06 -31.60
C TRP A 205 -29.71 -28.41 -31.46
N PHE A 206 -28.85 -27.56 -32.02
CA PHE A 206 -27.40 -27.68 -31.84
C PHE A 206 -27.02 -27.26 -30.42
N VAL A 207 -26.51 -28.19 -29.62
CA VAL A 207 -25.75 -27.86 -28.42
C VAL A 207 -24.27 -27.98 -28.77
N ASP A 208 -23.66 -26.87 -29.13
CA ASP A 208 -22.21 -26.77 -29.26
C ASP A 208 -21.60 -26.83 -27.85
N ALA A 209 -20.85 -27.90 -27.57
CA ALA A 209 -20.21 -28.15 -26.28
C ALA A 209 -19.06 -27.16 -25.97
N THR A 210 -18.85 -26.13 -26.78
CA THR A 210 -18.03 -24.99 -26.40
C THR A 210 -18.71 -24.04 -25.41
N THR A 211 -20.03 -24.16 -25.14
CA THR A 211 -20.72 -23.14 -24.32
C THR A 211 -21.80 -23.60 -23.33
N ILE A 212 -21.94 -24.88 -22.98
CA ILE A 212 -22.84 -25.28 -21.87
C ILE A 212 -22.24 -26.43 -21.05
N GLU A 213 -21.86 -26.16 -19.79
CA GLU A 213 -21.43 -27.15 -18.81
C GLU A 213 -22.63 -27.66 -18.00
N TRP A 214 -22.97 -28.95 -18.14
CA TRP A 214 -23.88 -29.66 -17.23
C TRP A 214 -23.11 -30.37 -16.11
N CYS A 215 -23.76 -30.58 -14.96
CA CYS A 215 -23.22 -31.38 -13.86
C CYS A 215 -23.14 -32.87 -14.24
N GLY A 216 -22.03 -33.29 -14.87
CA GLY A 216 -21.69 -34.70 -15.05
C GLY A 216 -20.86 -35.21 -13.87
N ALA A 217 -21.31 -36.26 -13.19
CA ALA A 217 -20.51 -36.96 -12.20
C ALA A 217 -19.63 -38.02 -12.88
N THR A 218 -18.30 -37.89 -12.79
CA THR A 218 -17.38 -38.98 -13.13
C THR A 218 -16.96 -39.71 -11.86
N TRP A 219 -17.02 -41.05 -11.91
CA TRP A 219 -16.71 -41.91 -10.77
C TRP A 219 -15.29 -42.47 -10.89
N ASP A 220 -14.45 -42.25 -9.88
CA ASP A 220 -13.10 -42.84 -9.73
C ASP A 220 -13.20 -44.16 -8.93
N ARG A 221 -12.15 -45.00 -8.99
CA ARG A 221 -12.01 -46.36 -8.42
C ARG A 221 -12.39 -46.52 -6.95
N VAL A 222 -12.59 -45.44 -6.20
CA VAL A 222 -12.91 -45.47 -4.75
C VAL A 222 -14.39 -45.11 -4.47
N GLY A 223 -15.23 -44.94 -5.49
CA GLY A 223 -16.67 -44.72 -5.30
C GLY A 223 -17.05 -43.35 -4.74
N THR A 224 -16.13 -42.37 -4.74
CA THR A 224 -16.40 -40.99 -4.36
C THR A 224 -16.45 -40.09 -5.60
N PRO A 225 -17.52 -39.33 -5.85
CA PRO A 225 -17.61 -38.42 -6.99
C PRO A 225 -16.60 -37.29 -6.85
N LYS A 226 -15.84 -37.01 -7.92
CA LYS A 226 -14.98 -35.82 -8.02
C LYS A 226 -15.65 -34.79 -8.90
N TRP A 227 -15.94 -33.64 -8.32
CA TRP A 227 -16.43 -32.46 -9.03
C TRP A 227 -15.23 -31.57 -9.39
N ARG A 228 -15.13 -31.12 -10.65
CA ARG A 228 -14.09 -30.19 -11.11
C ARG A 228 -14.78 -29.04 -11.84
N TYR A 229 -14.48 -27.82 -11.44
CA TYR A 229 -15.15 -26.60 -11.93
C TYR A 229 -14.14 -25.57 -12.43
N THR A 230 -14.40 -24.97 -13.59
CA THR A 230 -13.80 -23.68 -14.03
C THR A 230 -14.70 -23.04 -15.09
N ALA A 231 -15.18 -21.82 -14.88
CA ALA A 231 -15.97 -21.07 -15.87
C ALA A 231 -15.53 -19.59 -15.99
N PRO A 232 -15.54 -18.99 -17.20
CA PRO A 232 -15.45 -17.54 -17.41
C PRO A 232 -16.84 -16.91 -17.62
N ILE A 233 -17.03 -15.68 -17.12
CA ILE A 233 -18.28 -14.91 -17.23
C ILE A 233 -18.12 -13.82 -18.28
N GLN A 234 -18.82 -13.94 -19.41
CA GLN A 234 -19.06 -12.84 -20.35
C GLN A 234 -20.52 -12.85 -20.79
N SER A 235 -21.33 -11.96 -20.19
CA SER A 235 -22.53 -11.31 -20.77
C SER A 235 -23.60 -11.02 -19.72
N LEU A 236 -23.44 -10.00 -18.88
CA LEU A 236 -24.57 -9.38 -18.17
C LEU A 236 -24.17 -8.07 -17.47
N PHE A 237 -24.02 -6.98 -18.21
CA PHE A 237 -23.99 -5.64 -17.60
C PHE A 237 -24.49 -4.57 -18.58
N MET A 238 -25.75 -4.17 -18.45
CA MET A 238 -26.17 -2.79 -18.69
C MET A 238 -27.17 -2.38 -17.60
N GLU A 239 -27.04 -1.14 -17.15
CA GLU A 239 -27.95 -0.36 -16.29
C GLU A 239 -27.81 -0.48 -14.76
N VAL A 240 -26.70 0.02 -14.20
CA VAL A 240 -26.71 0.69 -12.89
C VAL A 240 -25.89 1.99 -13.02
N PRO A 241 -26.39 3.17 -12.60
CA PRO A 241 -25.63 4.42 -12.70
C PRO A 241 -24.73 4.60 -11.47
N TRP A 242 -23.50 4.09 -11.55
CA TRP A 242 -22.48 4.18 -10.49
C TRP A 242 -21.88 5.59 -10.33
N TRP A 243 -22.26 6.54 -11.19
CA TRP A 243 -21.73 7.90 -11.25
C TRP A 243 -22.15 8.77 -10.06
N ASP A 244 -23.36 8.57 -9.52
CA ASP A 244 -23.87 9.33 -8.37
C ASP A 244 -23.14 8.96 -7.06
N LEU A 245 -22.66 7.72 -6.94
CA LEU A 245 -21.87 7.26 -5.79
C LEU A 245 -20.46 7.85 -5.77
N LEU A 246 -19.88 8.07 -6.95
CA LEU A 246 -18.53 8.61 -7.13
C LEU A 246 -18.49 10.14 -6.92
N ALA A 247 -19.56 10.84 -7.31
CA ALA A 247 -19.77 12.25 -7.01
C ALA A 247 -19.95 12.53 -5.50
N LEU A 248 -20.50 11.57 -4.75
CA LEU A 248 -20.65 11.67 -3.28
C LEU A 248 -19.34 11.44 -2.51
N LEU A 249 -18.40 10.67 -3.10
CA LEU A 249 -17.11 10.30 -2.50
C LEU A 249 -16.00 11.31 -2.77
N VAL A 250 -16.13 12.10 -3.85
CA VAL A 250 -15.11 13.05 -4.30
C VAL A 250 -15.75 14.42 -4.37
N ASP A 251 -15.65 15.17 -3.27
CA ASP A 251 -16.16 16.53 -3.09
C ASP A 251 -15.41 17.52 -4.01
N LEU A 252 -15.67 17.47 -5.32
CA LEU A 252 -15.08 18.34 -6.35
C LEU A 252 -16.20 18.97 -7.19
N PRO A 253 -16.21 20.30 -7.36
CA PRO A 253 -17.18 20.98 -8.21
C PRO A 253 -16.74 20.81 -9.67
N LEU A 254 -17.47 20.02 -10.46
CA LEU A 254 -17.24 19.88 -11.89
C LEU A 254 -18.49 20.31 -12.67
N GLU A 255 -18.34 21.37 -13.48
CA GLU A 255 -19.37 21.87 -14.37
C GLU A 255 -19.64 20.87 -15.51
N ARG A 256 -20.92 20.50 -15.68
CA ARG A 256 -21.44 19.51 -16.65
C ARG A 256 -21.18 19.82 -18.13
N GLY A 257 -20.82 21.06 -18.48
CA GLY A 257 -20.94 21.56 -19.86
C GLY A 257 -19.81 21.28 -20.85
N ARG A 258 -18.68 20.66 -20.46
CA ARG A 258 -17.52 20.46 -21.37
C ARG A 258 -17.18 19.01 -21.71
N LEU A 259 -17.91 18.01 -21.20
CA LEU A 259 -17.59 16.60 -21.45
C LEU A 259 -18.29 15.97 -22.67
N GLU A 260 -19.37 16.57 -23.18
CA GLU A 260 -20.19 15.94 -24.23
C GLU A 260 -19.51 15.91 -25.62
N THR A 261 -18.49 16.75 -25.87
CA THR A 261 -17.82 16.81 -27.18
C THR A 261 -16.67 15.81 -27.34
N PHE A 262 -16.28 15.07 -26.28
CA PHE A 262 -15.11 14.18 -26.32
C PHE A 262 -15.43 12.69 -26.34
N LEU A 263 -16.70 12.28 -26.18
CA LEU A 263 -17.04 10.92 -25.72
C LEU A 263 -18.06 10.15 -26.58
N LEU A 264 -18.00 10.29 -27.90
CA LEU A 264 -18.63 9.37 -28.83
C LEU A 264 -17.59 8.80 -29.79
N LYS A 265 -16.90 7.70 -29.39
CA LYS A 265 -16.35 6.62 -30.26
C LYS A 265 -15.45 5.64 -29.47
N PRO A 266 -16.01 4.60 -28.81
CA PRO A 266 -15.22 3.51 -28.22
C PRO A 266 -14.53 2.61 -29.26
N ALA A 267 -15.12 2.50 -30.47
CA ALA A 267 -14.60 1.63 -31.54
C ALA A 267 -13.35 2.17 -32.26
N TRP A 268 -13.05 3.48 -32.12
CA TRP A 268 -11.84 4.07 -32.73
C TRP A 268 -10.57 3.80 -31.90
N TYR A 269 -10.70 3.68 -30.58
CA TYR A 269 -9.54 3.50 -29.70
C TYR A 269 -8.98 2.07 -29.73
N THR A 270 -9.83 1.05 -29.82
CA THR A 270 -9.39 -0.34 -30.00
C THR A 270 -8.64 -0.53 -31.32
N PHE A 271 -9.10 0.07 -32.41
CA PHE A 271 -8.45 -0.05 -33.72
C PHE A 271 -7.06 0.61 -33.76
N HIS A 272 -6.92 1.83 -33.21
CA HIS A 272 -5.61 2.49 -33.15
C HIS A 272 -4.65 1.85 -32.15
N PHE A 273 -5.15 1.25 -31.07
CA PHE A 273 -4.29 0.56 -30.10
C PHE A 273 -3.63 -0.69 -30.70
N TRP A 274 -4.36 -1.46 -31.52
CA TRP A 274 -3.80 -2.58 -32.29
C TRP A 274 -2.84 -2.12 -33.40
N TRP A 275 -2.99 -0.90 -33.91
CA TRP A 275 -2.06 -0.34 -34.89
C TRP A 275 -0.79 0.23 -34.26
N ILE A 276 -0.87 0.77 -33.04
CA ILE A 276 0.25 1.37 -32.31
C ILE A 276 1.16 0.32 -31.67
N LEU A 277 0.61 -0.82 -31.23
CA LEU A 277 1.37 -1.87 -30.53
C LEU A 277 2.55 -2.42 -31.37
N PRO A 278 2.39 -2.75 -32.67
CA PRO A 278 3.49 -3.16 -33.53
C PRO A 278 4.56 -2.08 -33.68
N HIS A 279 4.17 -0.81 -33.78
CA HIS A 279 5.11 0.31 -33.88
C HIS A 279 5.89 0.56 -32.58
N LEU A 280 5.28 0.34 -31.42
CA LEU A 280 5.96 0.35 -30.12
C LEU A 280 6.99 -0.78 -30.00
N PHE A 281 6.65 -1.99 -30.47
CA PHE A 281 7.59 -3.13 -30.50
C PHE A 281 8.73 -2.92 -31.50
N ILE A 282 8.46 -2.35 -32.68
CA ILE A 282 9.50 -1.96 -33.65
C ILE A 282 10.40 -0.87 -33.06
N GLY A 283 9.83 0.13 -32.37
CA GLY A 283 10.58 1.18 -31.68
C GLY A 283 11.47 0.64 -30.56
N LEU A 284 10.97 -0.31 -29.77
CA LEU A 284 11.73 -0.97 -28.71
C LEU A 284 12.85 -1.86 -29.27
N SER A 285 12.59 -2.58 -30.37
CA SER A 285 13.59 -3.38 -31.09
C SER A 285 14.69 -2.49 -31.70
N ALA A 286 14.32 -1.35 -32.31
CA ALA A 286 15.26 -0.37 -32.83
C ALA A 286 16.11 0.26 -31.71
N LEU A 287 15.49 0.59 -30.57
CA LEU A 287 16.20 1.10 -29.39
C LEU A 287 17.20 0.07 -28.85
N LEU A 288 16.81 -1.20 -28.74
CA LEU A 288 17.69 -2.29 -28.31
C LEU A 288 18.83 -2.54 -29.30
N THR A 289 18.58 -2.39 -30.60
CA THR A 289 19.60 -2.48 -31.66
C THR A 289 20.59 -1.32 -31.60
N VAL A 290 20.12 -0.08 -31.36
CA VAL A 290 20.96 1.10 -31.18
C VAL A 290 21.79 0.98 -29.90
N VAL A 291 21.18 0.54 -28.79
CA VAL A 291 21.89 0.32 -27.53
C VAL A 291 22.97 -0.76 -27.72
N SER A 292 22.66 -1.86 -28.41
CA SER A 292 23.62 -2.91 -28.77
C SER A 292 24.78 -2.37 -29.63
N GLY A 293 24.49 -1.51 -30.62
CA GLY A 293 25.47 -0.83 -31.47
C GLY A 293 26.35 0.19 -30.73
N VAL A 294 25.83 0.86 -29.71
CA VAL A 294 26.59 1.78 -28.86
C VAL A 294 27.54 1.01 -27.93
N PHE A 295 27.18 -0.20 -27.51
CA PHE A 295 28.04 -1.06 -26.68
C PHE A 295 29.15 -1.76 -27.47
N SER A 296 28.97 -2.02 -28.76
CA SER A 296 30.03 -2.56 -29.64
C SER A 296 31.13 -1.53 -29.98
N ASN A 297 30.85 -0.23 -29.85
CA ASN A 297 31.82 0.86 -30.13
C ASN A 297 32.56 1.42 -28.90
N LYS A 298 32.35 0.88 -27.69
CA LYS A 298 33.10 1.30 -26.48
C LYS A 298 34.28 0.36 -26.18
N PRO A 299 35.34 0.85 -25.50
CA PRO A 299 36.57 0.09 -25.23
C PRO A 299 36.40 -1.01 -24.15
N ILE A 300 35.20 -1.56 -24.00
CA ILE A 300 34.90 -2.72 -23.14
C ILE A 300 35.11 -4.03 -23.93
N ALA A 301 35.11 -3.99 -25.27
CA ALA A 301 35.33 -5.16 -26.13
C ALA A 301 36.73 -5.80 -26.01
N LYS A 302 37.67 -5.16 -25.31
CA LYS A 302 39.05 -5.65 -25.13
C LYS A 302 39.19 -6.76 -24.07
N TYR A 303 38.13 -7.03 -23.29
CA TYR A 303 38.16 -7.98 -22.17
C TYR A 303 37.37 -9.28 -22.39
N LEU A 304 36.91 -9.56 -23.62
CA LEU A 304 36.16 -10.79 -23.95
C LEU A 304 36.93 -11.67 -24.96
N PRO A 305 37.18 -12.97 -24.65
CA PRO A 305 37.87 -13.88 -25.57
C PRO A 305 37.03 -14.20 -26.82
N ALA A 306 37.72 -14.38 -27.95
CA ALA A 306 37.16 -14.46 -29.30
C ALA A 306 36.01 -15.47 -29.55
N PRO A 307 35.96 -16.68 -28.96
CA PRO A 307 34.91 -17.64 -29.28
C PRO A 307 33.52 -17.29 -28.71
N HIS A 308 33.42 -16.34 -27.77
CA HIS A 308 32.15 -15.97 -27.13
C HIS A 308 31.43 -14.77 -27.78
N LYS A 309 32.11 -14.00 -28.64
CA LYS A 309 31.50 -12.84 -29.33
C LYS A 309 30.53 -13.25 -30.43
N THR A 310 30.84 -14.34 -31.13
CA THR A 310 30.04 -14.82 -32.27
C THR A 310 28.81 -15.61 -31.82
N LEU A 311 28.89 -16.30 -30.67
CA LEU A 311 27.78 -17.11 -30.16
C LEU A 311 26.65 -16.26 -29.54
N ALA A 312 26.98 -15.21 -28.77
CA ALA A 312 25.97 -14.40 -28.08
C ALA A 312 25.16 -13.48 -29.02
N LEU A 313 25.79 -12.96 -30.09
CA LEU A 313 25.13 -12.07 -31.05
C LEU A 313 24.32 -12.85 -32.12
N GLY A 314 24.76 -14.05 -32.50
CA GLY A 314 24.04 -14.92 -33.42
C GLY A 314 22.80 -15.58 -32.80
N PHE A 315 22.89 -16.00 -31.53
CA PHE A 315 21.79 -16.72 -30.88
C PHE A 315 20.58 -15.82 -30.59
N GLY A 316 20.80 -14.58 -30.13
CA GLY A 316 19.71 -13.66 -29.79
C GLY A 316 18.88 -13.21 -30.99
N SER A 317 19.53 -12.97 -32.14
CA SER A 317 18.86 -12.51 -33.37
C SER A 317 18.14 -13.65 -34.11
N ALA A 318 18.77 -14.84 -34.20
CA ALA A 318 18.14 -16.01 -34.81
C ALA A 318 16.97 -16.54 -33.98
N TRP A 319 17.08 -16.53 -32.64
CA TRP A 319 16.01 -16.95 -31.73
C TRP A 319 14.81 -16.00 -31.77
N LEU A 320 15.04 -14.67 -31.75
CA LEU A 320 13.98 -13.67 -31.84
C LEU A 320 13.27 -13.69 -33.20
N SER A 321 14.01 -13.91 -34.28
CA SER A 321 13.44 -14.05 -35.64
C SER A 321 12.61 -15.33 -35.78
N ALA A 322 13.06 -16.45 -35.21
CA ALA A 322 12.29 -17.69 -35.17
C ALA A 322 11.02 -17.56 -34.30
N MET A 323 11.09 -16.84 -33.19
CA MET A 323 9.93 -16.59 -32.32
C MET A 323 8.87 -15.72 -33.01
N LEU A 324 9.30 -14.65 -33.68
CA LEU A 324 8.40 -13.77 -34.43
C LEU A 324 7.78 -14.48 -35.63
N SER A 325 8.53 -15.32 -36.34
CA SER A 325 8.01 -16.15 -37.44
C SER A 325 6.97 -17.17 -36.97
N ALA A 326 7.18 -17.80 -35.79
CA ALA A 326 6.22 -18.71 -35.17
C ALA A 326 4.93 -18.00 -34.70
N CYS A 327 5.03 -16.77 -34.17
CA CYS A 327 3.86 -15.97 -33.76
C CYS A 327 3.00 -15.51 -34.94
N PHE A 328 3.57 -15.37 -36.15
CA PHE A 328 2.83 -14.95 -37.35
C PHE A 328 2.21 -16.12 -38.14
N THR A 329 2.57 -17.37 -37.82
CA THR A 329 2.14 -18.55 -38.60
C THR A 329 1.25 -19.53 -37.85
N ALA A 330 1.06 -19.37 -36.53
CA ALA A 330 0.25 -20.28 -35.71
C ALA A 330 -1.07 -19.63 -35.25
N ASP A 331 -2.20 -20.22 -35.66
CA ASP A 331 -3.57 -19.85 -35.25
C ASP A 331 -3.96 -20.29 -33.82
N ILE A 332 -2.97 -20.56 -32.95
CA ILE A 332 -3.23 -21.12 -31.62
C ILE A 332 -2.44 -20.36 -30.54
N PRO A 333 -3.05 -19.36 -29.86
CA PRO A 333 -2.38 -18.54 -28.84
C PRO A 333 -1.92 -19.34 -27.60
N HIS A 334 -2.50 -20.51 -27.34
CA HIS A 334 -2.12 -21.35 -26.19
C HIS A 334 -0.72 -21.96 -26.29
N LEU A 335 -0.25 -22.31 -27.48
CA LEU A 335 1.04 -22.97 -27.67
C LEU A 335 2.22 -21.99 -27.48
N VAL A 336 2.03 -20.73 -27.90
CA VAL A 336 3.03 -19.65 -27.73
C VAL A 336 3.25 -19.34 -26.24
N ILE A 337 2.21 -19.50 -25.42
CA ILE A 337 2.23 -19.22 -23.97
C ILE A 337 2.96 -20.32 -23.19
N GLU A 338 2.75 -21.59 -23.51
CA GLU A 338 3.48 -22.70 -22.86
C GLU A 338 4.98 -22.65 -23.20
N VAL A 339 5.32 -22.30 -24.45
CA VAL A 339 6.72 -22.11 -24.87
C VAL A 339 7.38 -20.94 -24.14
N LEU A 340 6.66 -19.83 -23.91
CA LEU A 340 7.16 -18.69 -23.12
C LEU A 340 7.35 -19.05 -21.64
N PHE A 341 6.42 -19.76 -21.01
CA PHE A 341 6.55 -20.17 -19.61
C PHE A 341 7.64 -21.22 -19.37
N ALA A 342 7.82 -22.15 -20.31
CA ALA A 342 8.88 -23.17 -20.22
C ALA A 342 10.28 -22.58 -20.51
N SER A 343 10.38 -21.51 -21.29
CA SER A 343 11.66 -20.91 -21.68
C SER A 343 12.21 -19.90 -20.68
N VAL A 344 11.38 -19.27 -19.84
CA VAL A 344 11.84 -18.30 -18.81
C VAL A 344 12.81 -18.92 -17.77
N PRO A 345 12.57 -20.12 -17.22
CA PRO A 345 13.51 -20.78 -16.32
C PRO A 345 14.83 -21.18 -17.01
N LEU A 346 14.77 -21.57 -18.28
CA LEU A 346 15.94 -21.94 -19.09
C LEU A 346 16.77 -20.70 -19.45
N LEU A 347 16.11 -19.59 -19.76
CA LEU A 347 16.76 -18.28 -19.96
C LEU A 347 17.41 -17.81 -18.66
N TRP A 348 16.76 -18.02 -17.52
CA TRP A 348 17.30 -17.72 -16.20
C TRP A 348 18.53 -18.57 -15.88
N GLN A 349 18.50 -19.88 -16.17
CA GLN A 349 19.65 -20.77 -16.00
C GLN A 349 20.80 -20.42 -16.95
N ALA A 350 20.52 -20.06 -18.20
CA ALA A 350 21.53 -19.64 -19.17
C ALA A 350 22.20 -18.32 -18.76
N VAL A 351 21.42 -17.34 -18.29
CA VAL A 351 21.93 -16.06 -17.77
C VAL A 351 22.71 -16.28 -16.46
N TRP A 352 22.25 -17.18 -15.59
CA TRP A 352 22.95 -17.54 -14.35
C TRP A 352 24.30 -18.23 -14.60
N CYS A 353 24.38 -19.12 -15.59
CA CYS A 353 25.61 -19.83 -15.94
C CYS A 353 26.64 -18.94 -16.65
N VAL A 354 26.22 -17.92 -17.42
CA VAL A 354 27.14 -17.04 -18.16
C VAL A 354 27.76 -15.93 -17.28
N PHE A 355 27.18 -15.60 -16.11
CA PHE A 355 27.54 -14.38 -15.36
C PHE A 355 27.91 -14.59 -13.88
N GLN A 356 28.83 -15.51 -13.58
CA GLN A 356 29.48 -15.60 -12.24
C GLN A 356 30.59 -14.55 -12.04
N GLY A 357 30.22 -13.25 -11.97
CA GLY A 357 31.10 -12.09 -11.71
C GLY A 357 30.50 -11.07 -10.70
N PRO A 358 31.24 -10.01 -10.27
CA PRO A 358 31.19 -9.47 -8.91
C PRO A 358 29.87 -8.79 -8.47
N LYS A 359 29.60 -8.91 -7.15
CA LYS A 359 28.30 -8.94 -6.47
C LYS A 359 27.52 -7.62 -6.25
N PHE A 360 27.92 -6.46 -6.77
CA PHE A 360 27.33 -5.19 -6.27
C PHE A 360 26.39 -4.44 -7.22
N ILE A 361 26.49 -4.64 -8.55
CA ILE A 361 25.61 -3.95 -9.52
C ILE A 361 24.37 -4.79 -9.88
N PHE A 362 24.43 -6.11 -9.69
CA PHE A 362 23.39 -7.04 -10.16
C PHE A 362 22.20 -7.22 -9.22
N GLY A 363 22.33 -6.89 -7.92
CA GLY A 363 21.19 -6.89 -7.00
C GLY A 363 20.11 -5.89 -7.44
N LEU A 364 20.51 -4.68 -7.86
CA LEU A 364 19.56 -3.63 -8.26
C LEU A 364 18.78 -3.99 -9.53
N TRP A 365 19.43 -4.66 -10.49
CA TRP A 365 18.80 -5.10 -11.74
C TRP A 365 17.95 -6.36 -11.57
N GLY A 366 18.39 -7.31 -10.72
CA GLY A 366 17.59 -8.47 -10.34
C GLY A 366 16.31 -8.07 -9.60
N PHE A 367 16.39 -7.09 -8.68
CA PHE A 367 15.21 -6.56 -7.99
C PHE A 367 14.27 -5.80 -8.92
N THR A 368 14.79 -5.00 -9.86
CA THR A 368 13.93 -4.28 -10.82
C THR A 368 13.28 -5.19 -11.85
N LEU A 369 13.96 -6.25 -12.31
CA LEU A 369 13.36 -7.24 -13.22
C LEU A 369 12.37 -8.15 -12.49
N LEU A 370 12.64 -8.52 -11.23
CA LEU A 370 11.69 -9.25 -10.40
C LEU A 370 10.46 -8.39 -10.08
N ASP A 371 10.64 -7.11 -9.75
CA ASP A 371 9.54 -6.16 -9.60
C ASP A 371 8.75 -6.04 -10.89
N LEU A 372 9.41 -5.87 -12.05
CA LEU A 372 8.73 -5.82 -13.35
C LEU A 372 7.97 -7.11 -13.67
N ALA A 373 8.51 -8.28 -13.32
CA ALA A 373 7.84 -9.56 -13.51
C ALA A 373 6.65 -9.74 -12.56
N ILE A 374 6.79 -9.35 -11.29
CA ILE A 374 5.69 -9.35 -10.31
C ILE A 374 4.60 -8.37 -10.73
N TRP A 375 4.97 -7.17 -11.18
CA TRP A 375 4.03 -6.19 -11.71
C TRP A 375 3.39 -6.66 -13.01
N GLY A 376 4.14 -7.33 -13.90
CA GLY A 376 3.61 -7.93 -15.12
C GLY A 376 2.60 -9.03 -14.84
N ALA A 377 2.92 -9.95 -13.90
CA ALA A 377 2.04 -11.01 -13.46
C ALA A 377 0.80 -10.48 -12.72
N LEU A 378 0.95 -9.44 -11.88
CA LEU A 378 -0.17 -8.75 -11.23
C LEU A 378 -1.04 -8.04 -12.26
N CYS A 379 -0.47 -7.28 -13.19
CA CYS A 379 -1.22 -6.62 -14.26
C CYS A 379 -1.95 -7.64 -15.15
N PHE A 380 -1.35 -8.80 -15.43
CA PHE A 380 -2.00 -9.88 -16.18
C PHE A 380 -3.11 -10.56 -15.38
N TRP A 381 -2.88 -10.89 -14.11
CA TRP A 381 -3.91 -11.46 -13.23
C TRP A 381 -5.06 -10.48 -13.02
N MET A 382 -4.76 -9.18 -12.92
CA MET A 382 -5.73 -8.11 -12.83
C MET A 382 -6.44 -7.86 -14.15
N TRP A 383 -5.78 -7.96 -15.30
CA TRP A 383 -6.43 -7.90 -16.62
C TRP A 383 -7.37 -9.08 -16.82
N HIS A 384 -6.90 -10.30 -16.57
CA HIS A 384 -7.72 -11.52 -16.60
C HIS A 384 -8.87 -11.42 -15.61
N SER A 385 -8.64 -10.85 -14.43
CA SER A 385 -9.72 -10.57 -13.47
C SER A 385 -10.65 -9.47 -13.98
N VAL A 386 -10.20 -8.34 -14.52
CA VAL A 386 -11.03 -7.26 -15.11
C VAL A 386 -11.93 -7.81 -16.21
N CYS A 387 -11.40 -8.69 -17.07
CA CYS A 387 -12.15 -9.30 -18.15
C CYS A 387 -13.19 -10.32 -17.69
N VAL A 388 -13.11 -10.80 -16.44
CA VAL A 388 -13.96 -11.86 -15.88
C VAL A 388 -14.77 -11.38 -14.65
N ASN A 389 -14.39 -10.28 -14.00
CA ASN A 389 -14.93 -9.73 -12.75
C ASN A 389 -14.44 -8.29 -12.46
N ASN A 390 -15.33 -7.40 -12.01
CA ASN A 390 -15.01 -6.00 -11.67
C ASN A 390 -13.95 -5.81 -10.56
N THR A 391 -13.52 -6.88 -9.89
CA THR A 391 -12.50 -6.87 -8.83
C THR A 391 -11.11 -6.46 -9.33
N GLY A 392 -10.76 -6.79 -10.58
CA GLY A 392 -9.46 -6.40 -11.14
C GLY A 392 -9.30 -4.89 -11.33
N LEU A 393 -10.40 -4.18 -11.66
CA LEU A 393 -10.40 -2.73 -11.86
C LEU A 393 -10.22 -2.00 -10.53
N ILE A 394 -10.88 -2.49 -9.49
CA ILE A 394 -10.70 -2.01 -8.11
C ILE A 394 -9.23 -2.17 -7.73
N GLY A 395 -8.66 -3.36 -7.90
CA GLY A 395 -7.24 -3.60 -7.65
C GLY A 395 -6.34 -2.60 -8.38
N LEU A 396 -6.66 -2.25 -9.64
CA LEU A 396 -5.84 -1.36 -10.48
C LEU A 396 -5.90 0.09 -9.97
N ILE A 397 -7.09 0.55 -9.60
CA ILE A 397 -7.28 1.86 -8.99
C ILE A 397 -6.51 1.96 -7.68
N PHE A 398 -6.51 0.91 -6.86
CA PHE A 398 -5.75 0.90 -5.60
C PHE A 398 -4.23 0.80 -5.82
N SER A 399 -3.76 -0.05 -6.74
CA SER A 399 -2.32 -0.29 -6.95
C SER A 399 -1.64 0.83 -7.74
N VAL A 400 -2.34 1.50 -8.66
CA VAL A 400 -1.80 2.57 -9.51
C VAL A 400 -2.29 3.95 -9.08
N GLY A 401 -3.58 4.08 -8.79
CA GLY A 401 -4.21 5.35 -8.42
C GLY A 401 -3.67 5.92 -7.10
N ILE A 402 -3.46 5.10 -6.07
CA ILE A 402 -2.91 5.56 -4.79
C ILE A 402 -1.47 6.09 -4.95
N PRO A 403 -0.52 5.35 -5.57
CA PRO A 403 0.82 5.90 -5.81
C PRO A 403 0.84 7.16 -6.65
N ILE A 404 0.06 7.22 -7.75
CA ILE A 404 -0.02 8.43 -8.59
C ILE A 404 -0.60 9.61 -7.79
N GLY A 405 -1.69 9.39 -7.05
CA GLY A 405 -2.29 10.40 -6.19
C GLY A 405 -1.31 10.92 -5.13
N ARG A 406 -0.56 10.01 -4.50
CA ARG A 406 0.52 10.36 -3.56
C ARG A 406 1.64 11.17 -4.22
N GLN A 407 2.14 10.75 -5.38
CA GLN A 407 3.19 11.48 -6.09
C GLN A 407 2.72 12.87 -6.52
N ARG A 408 1.48 12.99 -7.00
CA ARG A 408 0.87 14.29 -7.33
C ARG A 408 0.76 15.18 -6.08
N ALA A 409 0.32 14.64 -4.94
CA ALA A 409 0.23 15.39 -3.69
C ALA A 409 1.61 15.86 -3.20
N LEU A 410 2.64 15.01 -3.31
CA LEU A 410 4.03 15.35 -2.99
C LEU A 410 4.56 16.45 -3.90
N TRP A 411 4.31 16.34 -5.21
CA TRP A 411 4.71 17.35 -6.19
C TRP A 411 4.04 18.70 -5.93
N LEU A 412 2.72 18.71 -5.68
CA LEU A 412 1.99 19.93 -5.33
C LEU A 412 2.53 20.56 -4.04
N SER A 413 2.79 19.74 -3.03
CA SER A 413 3.37 20.17 -1.75
C SER A 413 4.75 20.81 -1.93
N LYS A 414 5.64 20.19 -2.71
CA LYS A 414 6.96 20.76 -3.06
C LYS A 414 6.83 22.05 -3.87
N LYS A 415 5.90 22.11 -4.82
CA LYS A 415 5.65 23.31 -5.63
C LYS A 415 5.23 24.51 -4.76
N LEU A 416 4.35 24.29 -3.78
CA LEU A 416 3.89 25.32 -2.85
C LEU A 416 5.02 25.85 -1.95
N LEU A 417 5.98 25.00 -1.59
CA LEU A 417 7.09 25.36 -0.72
C LEU A 417 8.30 25.93 -1.45
N ARG A 418 8.40 25.72 -2.77
CA ARG A 418 9.54 26.18 -3.57
C ARG A 418 9.79 27.68 -3.41
N GLN A 419 8.75 28.49 -3.29
CA GLN A 419 8.88 29.92 -3.04
C GLN A 419 9.47 30.22 -1.65
N ASP A 420 9.01 29.53 -0.61
CA ASP A 420 9.53 29.69 0.75
C ASP A 420 11.01 29.21 0.81
N GLN A 421 11.30 28.07 0.20
CA GLN A 421 12.66 27.52 0.10
C GLN A 421 13.61 28.48 -0.62
N MET A 422 13.19 29.10 -1.73
CA MET A 422 14.00 30.10 -2.43
C MET A 422 14.28 31.34 -1.58
N ARG A 423 13.33 31.77 -0.73
CA ARG A 423 13.54 32.90 0.20
C ARG A 423 14.58 32.55 1.26
N TYR A 424 14.46 31.37 1.87
CA TYR A 424 15.45 30.90 2.84
C TYR A 424 16.84 30.71 2.22
N GLU A 425 16.92 30.14 1.02
CA GLU A 425 18.18 29.98 0.29
C GLU A 425 18.79 31.32 -0.13
N GLY A 426 17.95 32.31 -0.46
CA GLY A 426 18.40 33.69 -0.68
C GLY A 426 19.10 34.27 0.55
N LEU A 427 18.46 34.20 1.73
CA LEU A 427 19.07 34.65 2.98
C LEU A 427 20.35 33.87 3.32
N TRP A 428 20.35 32.56 3.12
CA TRP A 428 21.51 31.71 3.34
C TRP A 428 22.69 32.12 2.45
N ARG A 429 22.46 32.41 1.16
CA ARG A 429 23.50 32.91 0.26
C ARG A 429 24.02 34.27 0.68
N THR A 430 23.16 35.18 1.10
CA THR A 430 23.58 36.49 1.63
C THR A 430 24.47 36.33 2.86
N LEU A 431 24.10 35.42 3.78
CA LEU A 431 24.89 35.12 4.96
C LEU A 431 26.26 34.50 4.60
N MET A 432 26.30 33.61 3.62
CA MET A 432 27.54 32.97 3.13
C MET A 432 28.41 33.90 2.26
N ALA A 433 27.83 34.94 1.67
CA ALA A 433 28.58 35.97 0.94
C ALA A 433 29.31 36.94 1.88
N ASN A 434 28.82 37.08 3.12
CA ASN A 434 29.46 37.88 4.15
C ASN A 434 30.62 37.10 4.80
N LYS A 435 31.85 37.63 4.72
CA LYS A 435 33.06 37.02 5.33
C LYS A 435 32.89 36.78 6.83
N ASP A 436 32.29 37.71 7.55
CA ASP A 436 32.05 37.58 8.99
C ASP A 436 31.03 36.46 9.28
N GLY A 437 30.02 36.33 8.41
CA GLY A 437 29.02 35.27 8.47
C GLY A 437 29.66 33.89 8.32
N VAL A 438 30.51 33.71 7.31
CA VAL A 438 31.26 32.46 7.07
C VAL A 438 32.14 32.11 8.26
N ALA A 439 32.94 33.06 8.76
CA ALA A 439 33.81 32.83 9.91
C ALA A 439 33.02 32.40 11.16
N CYS A 440 31.86 33.02 11.41
CA CYS A 440 30.99 32.63 12.51
C CYS A 440 30.36 31.23 12.31
N ILE A 441 29.97 30.87 11.09
CA ILE A 441 29.41 29.54 10.78
C ILE A 441 30.47 28.44 10.94
N GLU A 442 31.71 28.70 10.52
CA GLU A 442 32.83 27.80 10.73
C GLU A 442 33.13 27.63 12.23
N HIS A 443 33.15 28.74 12.98
CA HIS A 443 33.32 28.70 14.43
C HIS A 443 32.20 27.91 15.12
N LEU A 444 30.94 28.18 14.77
CA LEU A 444 29.77 27.45 15.25
C LEU A 444 29.90 25.95 14.94
N THR A 445 30.27 25.59 13.72
CA THR A 445 30.45 24.19 13.31
C THR A 445 31.56 23.52 14.12
N LYS A 446 32.66 24.22 14.40
CA LYS A 446 33.74 23.74 15.27
C LYS A 446 33.26 23.51 16.70
N VAL A 447 32.53 24.47 17.29
CA VAL A 447 31.95 24.34 18.64
C VAL A 447 31.02 23.12 18.72
N VAL A 448 30.14 22.95 17.74
CA VAL A 448 29.23 21.79 17.68
C VAL A 448 29.99 20.47 17.60
N ARG A 449 31.04 20.40 16.77
CA ARG A 449 31.90 19.21 16.67
C ARG A 449 32.65 18.92 17.97
N MET A 450 33.16 19.96 18.64
CA MET A 450 33.85 19.82 19.93
C MET A 450 32.94 19.29 21.05
N ILE A 451 31.66 19.67 21.04
CA ILE A 451 30.67 19.15 22.00
C ILE A 451 30.41 17.66 21.78
N GLY A 452 30.59 17.13 20.56
CA GLY A 452 30.44 15.71 20.25
C GLY A 452 28.99 15.20 20.26
N LEU A 453 28.00 16.10 20.29
CA LEU A 453 26.57 15.78 20.34
C LEU A 453 25.86 16.00 18.98
N ASP A 454 26.58 15.77 17.88
CA ASP A 454 26.01 15.90 16.54
C ASP A 454 24.93 14.85 16.26
N ASP A 455 24.05 15.16 15.30
CA ASP A 455 22.87 14.33 15.03
C ASP A 455 23.22 12.91 14.55
N LYS A 456 24.37 12.78 13.88
CA LYS A 456 24.88 11.50 13.36
C LYS A 456 25.28 10.56 14.48
N ASN A 457 25.87 11.08 15.56
CA ASN A 457 26.25 10.28 16.73
C ASN A 457 25.10 10.06 17.71
N TYR A 458 24.09 10.94 17.72
CA TYR A 458 22.97 10.87 18.65
C TYR A 458 22.23 9.52 18.59
N CYS A 459 21.93 8.97 17.41
CA CYS A 459 21.25 7.68 17.30
C CYS A 459 22.04 6.54 17.96
N ARG A 460 23.38 6.57 17.87
CA ARG A 460 24.25 5.57 18.53
C ARG A 460 24.31 5.80 20.04
N GLN A 461 24.41 7.06 20.46
CA GLN A 461 24.53 7.42 21.87
C GLN A 461 23.22 7.26 22.65
N HIS A 462 22.06 7.55 22.03
CA HIS A 462 20.75 7.38 22.67
C HIS A 462 20.46 5.91 22.99
N ASN A 463 20.88 4.98 22.12
CA ASN A 463 20.78 3.55 22.40
C ASN A 463 21.72 3.11 23.52
N ARG A 464 22.89 3.76 23.69
CA ARG A 464 23.84 3.49 24.80
C ARG A 464 23.39 4.10 26.12
N LEU A 465 22.89 5.34 26.13
CA LEU A 465 22.36 6.01 27.32
C LEU A 465 21.12 5.33 27.90
N ARG A 466 20.44 4.47 27.14
CA ARG A 466 19.40 3.56 27.65
C ARG A 466 19.98 2.31 28.33
N ALA A 467 21.17 1.87 27.95
CA ALA A 467 21.83 0.69 28.51
C ALA A 467 22.62 1.03 29.78
N ASP A 468 23.18 2.23 29.86
CA ASP A 468 23.97 2.67 31.01
C ASP A 468 23.06 3.18 32.14
N ASN A 469 22.84 2.32 33.13
CA ASN A 469 22.22 2.68 34.41
C ASN A 469 22.93 3.89 35.02
N LEU A 470 22.18 4.95 35.36
CA LEU A 470 22.74 6.05 36.16
C LEU A 470 23.43 5.50 37.42
N PRO A 471 24.63 5.98 37.79
CA PRO A 471 25.33 5.54 38.99
C PRO A 471 24.43 5.65 40.24
N PRO A 472 24.31 4.58 41.05
CA PRO A 472 23.45 4.56 42.24
C PRO A 472 23.71 5.69 43.25
N GLN A 473 24.91 6.27 43.23
CA GLN A 473 25.36 7.26 44.21
C GLN A 473 24.62 8.62 44.13
N LEU A 474 24.00 8.95 42.99
CA LEU A 474 23.12 10.12 42.88
C LEU A 474 21.71 9.90 43.43
N ARG A 475 21.32 8.65 43.79
CA ARG A 475 19.94 8.30 44.17
C ARG A 475 19.58 8.58 45.63
N ALA A 476 20.54 8.57 46.57
CA ALA A 476 20.20 8.45 48.00
C ALA A 476 20.35 9.74 48.84
N LYS A 477 21.02 10.80 48.36
CA LYS A 477 21.39 11.95 49.23
C LYS A 477 20.63 13.27 49.00
N SER A 478 19.71 13.37 48.04
CA SER A 478 19.16 14.69 47.62
C SER A 478 17.77 15.07 48.17
N MET A 479 17.11 14.21 48.96
CA MET A 479 15.66 14.38 49.17
C MET A 479 15.18 15.00 50.48
N SER A 480 16.01 15.20 51.51
CA SER A 480 15.48 15.76 52.77
C SER A 480 15.37 17.29 52.78
N ASN A 481 16.01 18.02 51.85
CA ASN A 481 16.22 19.47 51.97
C ASN A 481 15.79 20.30 50.73
N ALA A 482 14.99 19.73 49.81
CA ALA A 482 14.65 20.42 48.57
C ALA A 482 13.49 21.45 48.74
N ALA A 483 13.85 22.74 48.69
CA ALA A 483 13.06 23.94 48.37
C ALA A 483 11.59 24.02 48.89
N PRO A 484 11.35 24.47 50.13
CA PRO A 484 10.00 24.67 50.68
C PRO A 484 9.14 25.70 49.91
N ASN A 485 9.75 26.62 49.15
CA ASN A 485 9.02 27.73 48.52
C ASN A 485 8.23 27.34 47.25
N LEU A 486 8.57 26.26 46.55
CA LEU A 486 7.76 25.78 45.41
C LEU A 486 6.66 24.80 45.84
N ALA A 487 6.90 24.02 46.90
CA ALA A 487 5.89 23.14 47.49
C ALA A 487 4.71 23.90 48.11
N ALA A 488 4.90 25.18 48.44
CA ALA A 488 3.84 26.05 48.95
C ALA A 488 2.76 26.38 47.90
N ASN A 489 3.03 26.15 46.60
CA ASN A 489 2.00 26.32 45.58
C ASN A 489 1.20 25.00 45.44
N PRO A 490 -0.11 25.00 45.79
CA PRO A 490 -0.92 23.78 45.85
C PRO A 490 -0.99 23.04 44.51
N LEU A 491 -0.90 23.76 43.38
CA LEU A 491 -0.92 23.14 42.06
C LEU A 491 0.37 22.36 41.74
N PHE A 492 1.53 22.84 42.20
CA PHE A 492 2.77 22.06 42.11
C PHE A 492 2.75 20.85 43.04
N ALA A 493 2.12 20.97 44.20
CA ALA A 493 1.92 19.84 45.09
C ALA A 493 0.98 18.80 44.47
N ASP A 494 -0.08 19.21 43.77
CA ASP A 494 -1.03 18.30 43.12
C ASP A 494 -0.45 17.64 41.86
N LEU A 495 0.22 18.40 41.00
CA LEU A 495 0.96 17.86 39.85
C LEU A 495 2.10 16.93 40.32
N GLY A 496 2.81 17.36 41.36
CA GLY A 496 3.83 16.57 42.03
C GLY A 496 3.26 15.28 42.60
N ARG A 497 2.10 15.31 43.27
CA ARG A 497 1.43 14.12 43.81
C ARG A 497 0.96 13.16 42.73
N MET A 498 0.34 13.65 41.66
CA MET A 498 -0.03 12.81 40.51
C MET A 498 1.20 12.11 39.90
N TYR A 499 2.33 12.79 39.87
CA TYR A 499 3.58 12.23 39.37
C TYR A 499 4.26 11.28 40.37
N LEU A 500 4.26 11.62 41.65
CA LEU A 500 4.92 10.87 42.73
C LEU A 500 4.17 9.58 43.09
N GLN A 501 2.84 9.54 42.92
CA GLN A 501 2.07 8.30 43.11
C GLN A 501 2.39 7.22 42.07
N GLY A 502 2.98 7.60 40.94
CA GLY A 502 3.52 6.68 39.94
C GLY A 502 5.00 6.91 39.71
N ARG A 503 5.76 7.33 40.75
CA ARG A 503 7.15 7.74 40.60
C ARG A 503 7.89 6.62 39.90
N PRO A 504 8.37 6.88 38.67
CA PRO A 504 9.22 5.94 38.01
C PRO A 504 10.38 5.64 38.96
N ASP A 505 10.74 4.37 39.17
CA ASP A 505 12.15 4.06 39.39
C ASP A 505 12.92 4.92 38.37
N SER A 506 14.10 5.44 38.69
CA SER A 506 14.83 6.32 37.75
C SER A 506 15.12 5.67 36.38
N ASN A 507 14.77 4.38 36.21
CA ASN A 507 14.78 3.62 34.97
C ASN A 507 13.41 3.48 34.27
N SER A 508 12.28 3.82 34.89
CA SER A 508 10.98 3.67 34.23
C SER A 508 10.84 4.72 33.14
N GLN A 509 10.91 4.21 31.93
CA GLN A 509 10.61 4.91 30.71
C GLN A 509 9.23 5.56 30.80
N VAL A 510 9.09 6.77 30.23
CA VAL A 510 7.78 7.43 30.11
C VAL A 510 6.87 6.53 29.25
N THR A 511 5.86 5.94 29.89
CA THR A 511 4.97 4.95 29.27
C THR A 511 3.71 5.57 28.68
N SER A 512 3.31 6.75 29.14
CA SER A 512 2.09 7.43 28.69
C SER A 512 2.32 8.89 28.28
N CYS A 513 1.50 9.38 27.34
CA CYS A 513 1.49 10.80 26.96
C CYS A 513 1.11 11.70 28.14
N ASN A 514 0.20 11.27 29.02
CA ASN A 514 -0.25 12.09 30.15
C ASN A 514 0.89 12.37 31.12
N GLN A 515 1.66 11.35 31.46
CA GLN A 515 2.88 11.49 32.26
C GLN A 515 3.87 12.46 31.60
N LEU A 516 4.07 12.32 30.29
CA LEU A 516 4.97 13.18 29.53
C LEU A 516 4.53 14.65 29.55
N TYR A 517 3.23 14.91 29.42
CA TYR A 517 2.66 16.26 29.44
C TYR A 517 2.70 16.91 30.83
N ALA A 518 2.47 16.13 31.88
CA ALA A 518 2.63 16.61 33.25
C ALA A 518 4.08 17.06 33.52
N GLN A 519 5.07 16.24 33.14
CA GLN A 519 6.48 16.62 33.20
C GLN A 519 6.79 17.85 32.33
N ALA A 520 6.24 17.89 31.11
CA ALA A 520 6.47 18.99 30.18
C ALA A 520 5.94 20.33 30.71
N ALA A 521 4.80 20.33 31.40
CA ALA A 521 4.22 21.54 31.97
C ALA A 521 5.17 22.17 33.01
N LEU A 522 5.72 21.35 33.90
CA LEU A 522 6.69 21.76 34.91
C LEU A 522 8.01 22.19 34.26
N ALA A 523 8.54 21.39 33.34
CA ALA A 523 9.78 21.69 32.62
C ALA A 523 9.67 22.96 31.78
N ASN A 524 8.51 23.26 31.20
CA ASN A 524 8.29 24.46 30.40
C ASN A 524 8.40 25.74 31.21
N LEU A 525 7.98 25.74 32.48
CA LEU A 525 8.14 26.90 33.36
C LEU A 525 9.62 27.15 33.65
N LEU A 526 10.36 26.10 34.00
CA LEU A 526 11.80 26.18 34.26
C LEU A 526 12.58 26.59 33.00
N LEU A 527 12.19 26.06 31.84
CA LEU A 527 12.79 26.38 30.56
C LEU A 527 12.61 27.86 30.21
N SER A 528 11.40 28.40 30.38
CA SER A 528 11.13 29.80 30.12
C SER A 528 12.01 30.72 30.97
N GLU A 529 12.26 30.40 32.24
CA GLU A 529 13.16 31.19 33.08
C GLU A 529 14.62 31.10 32.62
N ARG A 530 15.12 29.91 32.27
CA ARG A 530 16.49 29.77 31.73
C ARG A 530 16.68 30.50 30.41
N VAL A 531 15.70 30.41 29.52
CA VAL A 531 15.74 31.05 28.20
C VAL A 531 15.81 32.58 28.30
N LYS A 532 15.16 33.19 29.30
CA LYS A 532 15.30 34.63 29.59
C LYS A 532 16.73 35.00 29.96
N VAL A 533 17.35 34.24 30.86
CA VAL A 533 18.75 34.45 31.30
C VAL A 533 19.70 34.34 30.11
N TRP A 534 19.56 33.29 29.29
CA TRP A 534 20.39 33.12 28.09
C TRP A 534 20.20 34.27 27.11
N ALA A 535 18.96 34.68 26.84
CA ALA A 535 18.67 35.82 25.96
C ALA A 535 19.28 37.13 26.49
N GLU A 536 19.19 37.39 27.80
CA GLU A 536 19.79 38.58 28.42
C GLU A 536 21.31 38.67 28.23
N MET A 537 21.98 37.54 28.44
CA MET A 537 23.45 37.44 28.35
C MET A 537 23.95 37.48 26.91
N SER A 538 23.13 37.09 25.95
CA SER A 538 23.51 36.91 24.54
C SER A 538 22.89 37.90 23.56
N GLN A 539 22.22 38.96 24.04
CA GLN A 539 21.46 39.90 23.18
C GLN A 539 20.34 39.19 22.38
N GLY A 540 19.77 38.14 22.96
CA GLY A 540 18.66 37.40 22.41
C GLY A 540 17.36 38.20 22.44
N MET A 541 16.54 37.98 21.43
CA MET A 541 15.24 38.61 21.24
C MET A 541 14.12 37.60 21.35
N PHE A 542 12.94 38.10 21.72
CA PHE A 542 11.69 37.37 21.62
C PHE A 542 10.74 38.10 20.68
N ARG A 543 9.81 37.33 20.11
CA ARG A 543 8.70 37.91 19.35
C ARG A 543 7.75 38.62 20.32
N VAL A 544 7.30 39.82 19.95
CA VAL A 544 6.37 40.63 20.74
C VAL A 544 5.11 40.86 19.89
N ASP A 545 3.95 40.67 20.49
CA ASP A 545 2.68 40.93 19.83
C ASP A 545 2.49 42.45 19.67
N SER A 546 2.33 42.90 18.42
CA SER A 546 2.03 44.30 18.10
C SER A 546 0.53 44.49 17.94
N GLU A 547 0.00 45.60 18.45
CA GLU A 547 -1.43 45.98 18.36
C GLU A 547 -1.88 46.36 16.92
N GLY A 548 -1.13 45.97 15.90
CA GLY A 548 -1.43 46.23 14.49
C GLY A 548 -0.99 45.09 13.59
N SER A 549 -1.56 45.04 12.38
CA SER A 549 -1.29 44.04 11.33
C SER A 549 0.11 44.16 10.69
N GLU A 550 0.97 45.05 11.18
CA GLU A 550 2.31 45.29 10.61
C GLU A 550 3.35 44.29 11.14
N GLY A 551 3.52 43.18 10.42
CA GLY A 551 4.69 42.31 10.51
C GLY A 551 4.91 41.61 11.86
N GLN A 552 5.97 40.81 11.95
CA GLN A 552 6.42 40.24 13.22
C GLN A 552 7.39 41.23 13.87
N LYS A 553 7.09 41.71 15.08
CA LYS A 553 8.01 42.53 15.87
C LYS A 553 8.83 41.65 16.82
N PHE A 554 10.10 42.02 17.00
CA PHE A 554 11.03 41.36 17.89
C PHE A 554 11.65 42.41 18.81
N ALA A 555 11.87 42.04 20.08
CA ALA A 555 12.51 42.92 21.05
C ALA A 555 13.56 42.15 21.84
N LYS A 556 14.70 42.81 22.12
CA LYS A 556 15.76 42.26 22.95
C LYS A 556 15.23 42.12 24.37
N TRP A 557 15.48 40.96 24.99
CA TRP A 557 14.96 40.68 26.33
C TRP A 557 15.47 41.70 27.35
N ARG A 558 16.74 42.11 27.25
CA ARG A 558 17.36 43.11 28.12
C ARG A 558 16.61 44.44 28.13
N ASP A 559 16.03 44.84 27.00
CA ASP A 559 15.40 46.14 26.84
C ASP A 559 13.95 46.15 27.34
N ILE A 560 13.32 44.97 27.44
CA ILE A 560 11.90 44.83 27.82
C ILE A 560 11.69 44.20 29.19
N LYS A 561 12.68 43.52 29.79
CA LYS A 561 12.50 42.74 31.03
C LYS A 561 11.99 43.56 32.21
N ASP A 562 12.30 44.86 32.23
CA ASP A 562 11.94 45.80 33.29
C ASP A 562 10.60 46.51 33.03
N ASP A 563 10.00 46.34 31.84
CA ASP A 563 8.68 46.87 31.48
C ASP A 563 7.63 45.74 31.49
N PRO A 564 6.76 45.67 32.53
CA PRO A 564 5.74 44.64 32.64
C PRO A 564 4.76 44.59 31.46
N ASN A 565 4.48 45.73 30.81
CA ASN A 565 3.57 45.79 29.68
C ASN A 565 4.18 45.13 28.45
N MET A 566 5.48 45.35 28.22
CA MET A 566 6.21 44.72 27.12
C MET A 566 6.47 43.23 27.40
N VAL A 567 6.81 42.85 28.64
CA VAL A 567 6.93 41.44 29.03
C VAL A 567 5.62 40.68 28.81
N ALA A 568 4.47 41.29 29.11
CA ALA A 568 3.16 40.68 28.90
C ALA A 568 2.84 40.45 27.42
N LYS A 569 3.42 41.25 26.51
CA LYS A 569 3.29 41.13 25.06
C LYS A 569 4.26 40.13 24.44
N VAL A 570 5.19 39.55 25.21
CA VAL A 570 6.13 38.54 24.69
C VAL A 570 5.35 37.28 24.31
N HIS A 571 5.51 36.88 23.05
CA HIS A 571 4.91 35.68 22.51
C HIS A 571 5.71 34.44 22.94
N TRP A 572 5.33 33.88 24.09
CA TRP A 572 5.91 32.63 24.59
C TRP A 572 5.45 31.44 23.77
N THR A 573 6.37 30.52 23.48
CA THR A 573 6.00 29.32 22.73
C THR A 573 5.12 28.43 23.61
N HIS A 574 3.91 28.14 23.13
CA HIS A 574 3.03 27.19 23.81
C HIS A 574 3.58 25.77 23.72
N MET A 575 3.29 24.99 24.76
CA MET A 575 3.48 23.54 24.71
C MET A 575 2.80 22.96 23.46
N LYS A 576 3.40 21.92 22.89
CA LYS A 576 2.79 21.22 21.76
C LYS A 576 1.37 20.77 22.12
N ARG A 577 0.40 21.00 21.23
CA ARG A 577 -0.98 20.53 21.41
C ARG A 577 -1.07 19.00 21.38
N HIS A 578 -1.93 18.41 22.19
CA HIS A 578 -2.13 16.95 22.31
C HIS A 578 -2.33 16.26 20.96
N GLY A 579 -3.29 16.72 20.16
CA GLY A 579 -3.55 16.14 18.82
C GLY A 579 -2.28 16.11 17.96
N ARG A 580 -1.48 17.19 17.99
CA ARG A 580 -0.23 17.25 17.22
C ARG A 580 0.88 16.36 17.78
N ALA A 581 0.91 16.17 19.11
CA ALA A 581 1.83 15.23 19.75
C ALA A 581 1.49 13.78 19.36
N ILE A 582 0.21 13.41 19.43
CA ILE A 582 -0.29 12.08 19.04
C ILE A 582 -0.02 11.82 17.56
N GLU A 583 -0.35 12.77 16.68
CA GLU A 583 -0.04 12.65 15.24
C GLU A 583 1.45 12.39 14.99
N LYS A 584 2.34 13.14 15.67
CA LYS A 584 3.79 12.95 15.55
C LYS A 584 4.24 11.60 16.11
N LEU A 585 3.61 11.16 17.19
CA LEU A 585 3.89 9.89 17.86
C LEU A 585 3.57 8.69 16.98
N LEU A 586 2.37 8.69 16.40
CA LEU A 586 1.89 7.64 15.51
C LEU A 586 2.72 7.59 14.23
N ARG A 587 3.08 8.76 13.68
CA ARG A 587 3.80 8.83 12.41
C ARG A 587 5.28 8.46 12.53
N SER A 588 6.00 9.09 13.46
CA SER A 588 7.47 9.07 13.47
C SER A 588 8.08 8.26 14.62
N TYR A 589 7.30 7.90 15.65
CA TYR A 589 7.84 7.33 16.89
C TYR A 589 7.26 5.97 17.28
N GLN A 590 6.51 5.32 16.40
CA GLN A 590 5.92 3.98 16.64
C GLN A 590 5.16 3.95 17.98
N ASN A 591 4.36 4.98 18.24
CA ASN A 591 3.56 5.09 19.45
C ASN A 591 4.38 5.14 20.77
N SER A 592 5.66 5.53 20.77
CA SER A 592 6.51 5.58 21.98
C SER A 592 6.67 6.99 22.55
N PRO A 593 5.95 7.38 23.64
CA PRO A 593 5.94 8.76 24.15
C PRO A 593 7.33 9.27 24.52
N SER A 594 8.18 8.38 25.04
CA SER A 594 9.58 8.68 25.38
C SER A 594 10.44 9.27 24.26
N LYS A 595 10.03 9.16 22.99
CA LYS A 595 10.76 9.72 21.84
C LYS A 595 10.29 11.13 21.45
N LEU A 596 9.24 11.65 22.10
CA LEU A 596 8.67 12.95 21.79
C LEU A 596 9.36 14.06 22.60
N LEU A 597 10.40 14.66 22.02
CA LEU A 597 11.35 15.55 22.71
C LEU A 597 11.03 17.05 22.65
N ASP A 598 9.90 17.42 22.05
CA ASP A 598 9.59 18.80 21.68
C ASP A 598 8.22 19.27 22.17
N ILE A 599 7.73 18.70 23.30
CA ILE A 599 6.48 19.18 23.93
C ILE A 599 6.73 20.52 24.60
N SER A 600 7.72 20.60 25.48
CA SER A 600 8.25 21.84 26.04
C SER A 600 9.30 22.39 25.08
N ARG A 601 9.08 23.60 24.56
CA ARG A 601 9.99 24.20 23.58
C ARG A 601 9.94 25.72 23.62
N ASN A 602 11.07 26.36 23.36
CA ASN A 602 11.20 27.80 23.23
C ASN A 602 12.15 28.17 22.09
N SER A 603 12.13 29.43 21.67
CA SER A 603 13.04 29.96 20.65
C SER A 603 13.65 31.27 21.09
N VAL A 604 14.92 31.48 20.76
CA VAL A 604 15.63 32.76 20.93
C VAL A 604 16.08 33.24 19.56
N ILE A 605 15.80 34.50 19.25
CA ILE A 605 16.08 35.12 17.96
C ILE A 605 17.27 36.07 18.08
N PHE A 606 18.16 36.10 17.09
CA PHE A 606 19.40 36.88 17.10
C PHE A 606 19.55 37.73 15.85
N GLU A 607 20.02 38.97 16.01
CA GLU A 607 20.30 39.87 14.87
C GLU A 607 21.47 39.36 14.01
N ASN A 608 22.45 38.70 14.63
CA ASN A 608 23.67 38.25 13.96
C ASN A 608 24.18 36.90 14.51
N MET A 609 25.10 36.29 13.76
CA MET A 609 25.68 34.99 14.09
C MET A 609 26.57 35.00 15.34
N THR A 610 27.21 36.12 15.65
CA THR A 610 28.06 36.28 16.84
C THR A 610 27.24 36.08 18.12
N HIS A 611 26.10 36.77 18.23
CA HIS A 611 25.20 36.66 19.36
C HIS A 611 24.62 35.24 19.49
N LEU A 612 24.23 34.62 18.37
CA LEU A 612 23.74 33.24 18.35
C LEU A 612 24.80 32.26 18.87
N THR A 613 26.04 32.38 18.38
CA THR A 613 27.14 31.48 18.78
C THR A 613 27.54 31.69 20.23
N ASN A 614 27.54 32.95 20.70
CA ASN A 614 27.72 33.27 22.12
C ASN A 614 26.62 32.64 22.99
N CYS A 615 25.35 32.72 22.58
CA CYS A 615 24.25 32.06 23.28
C CYS A 615 24.46 30.55 23.39
N LEU A 616 24.88 29.90 22.30
CA LEU A 616 25.20 28.46 22.34
C LEU A 616 26.31 28.17 23.36
N GLY A 617 27.36 28.99 23.38
CA GLY A 617 28.43 28.89 24.37
C GLY A 617 27.90 28.98 25.80
N ILE A 618 27.03 29.95 26.09
CA ILE A 618 26.38 30.14 27.39
C ILE A 618 25.53 28.92 27.77
N ILE A 619 24.74 28.37 26.84
CA ILE A 619 23.90 27.19 27.12
C ILE A 619 24.76 25.95 27.43
N VAL A 620 25.87 25.78 26.72
CA VAL A 620 26.74 24.60 26.87
C VAL A 620 27.55 24.66 28.16
N THR A 621 27.89 25.85 28.65
CA THR A 621 28.62 26.05 29.91
C THR A 621 27.72 26.24 31.13
N ASP A 622 26.41 26.28 30.94
CA ASP A 622 25.43 26.44 32.02
C ASP A 622 25.30 25.15 32.84
N GLU A 623 25.83 25.18 34.06
CA GLU A 623 25.80 24.08 35.03
C GLU A 623 24.39 23.60 35.41
N ASN A 624 23.36 24.40 35.15
CA ASN A 624 21.97 24.05 35.45
C ASN A 624 21.29 23.27 34.34
N VAL A 625 21.96 23.06 33.20
CA VAL A 625 21.43 22.31 32.08
C VAL A 625 22.39 21.24 31.58
N ARG A 626 21.82 20.23 30.95
CA ARG A 626 22.57 19.19 30.25
C ARG A 626 22.09 19.11 28.82
N VAL A 627 22.98 19.40 27.88
CA VAL A 627 22.68 19.24 26.45
C VAL A 627 22.70 17.76 26.09
N GLU A 628 21.64 17.29 25.45
CA GLU A 628 21.46 15.89 25.03
C GLU A 628 21.66 15.72 23.52
N ARG A 629 21.31 16.72 22.72
CA ARG A 629 21.44 16.71 21.26
C ARG A 629 21.59 18.10 20.70
N LEU A 630 22.38 18.24 19.65
CA LEU A 630 22.49 19.48 18.90
C LEU A 630 22.34 19.21 17.40
N LYS A 631 21.41 19.93 16.76
CA LYS A 631 21.24 19.95 15.30
C LYS A 631 21.62 21.31 14.75
N ASN A 632 22.72 21.37 14.03
CA ASN A 632 23.16 22.58 13.36
C ASN A 632 22.67 22.60 11.89
N ARG A 633 21.50 23.20 11.64
CA ARG A 633 20.98 23.38 10.27
C ARG A 633 21.55 24.61 9.55
N LEU A 634 22.38 25.39 10.26
CA LEU A 634 23.22 26.44 9.70
C LEU A 634 24.59 25.89 9.26
N SER A 635 24.81 24.58 9.28
CA SER A 635 26.03 24.01 8.70
C SER A 635 25.99 24.09 7.17
N PRO A 636 27.11 24.41 6.50
CA PRO A 636 27.20 24.33 5.04
C PRO A 636 26.93 22.91 4.51
N ASP A 637 27.20 21.89 5.33
CA ASP A 637 26.97 20.48 5.00
C ASP A 637 25.51 20.03 5.20
N TYR A 638 24.64 20.94 5.67
CA TYR A 638 23.23 20.62 5.92
C TYR A 638 22.42 20.66 4.63
N ASP A 639 21.70 19.58 4.33
CA ASP A 639 20.78 19.51 3.19
C ASP A 639 19.51 20.33 3.45
N PRO A 640 19.29 21.46 2.74
CA PRO A 640 18.10 22.26 2.92
C PRO A 640 16.81 21.55 2.48
N GLU A 641 16.87 20.51 1.66
CA GLU A 641 15.66 19.79 1.22
C GLU A 641 14.99 19.00 2.37
N GLU A 642 15.72 18.71 3.45
CA GLU A 642 15.16 18.06 4.63
C GLU A 642 14.15 18.95 5.38
N THR A 643 14.33 20.28 5.32
CA THR A 643 13.52 21.27 6.06
C THR A 643 12.91 22.35 5.18
N GLU A 644 12.91 22.17 3.86
CA GLU A 644 12.40 23.14 2.89
C GLU A 644 13.12 24.49 2.97
N GLY A 645 14.43 24.44 3.21
CA GLY A 645 15.30 25.61 3.38
C GLY A 645 15.29 26.21 4.77
N TYR A 646 14.44 25.75 5.70
CA TYR A 646 14.44 26.30 7.06
C TYR A 646 15.74 25.95 7.81
N ARG A 647 16.39 26.97 8.40
CA ARG A 647 17.67 26.84 9.12
C ARG A 647 17.59 27.44 10.52
N ASP A 648 18.12 26.70 11.49
CA ASP A 648 18.27 27.08 12.90
C ASP A 648 19.37 26.22 13.56
N VAL A 649 19.72 26.55 14.81
CA VAL A 649 20.42 25.62 15.71
C VAL A 649 19.40 25.11 16.72
N CYS A 650 19.08 23.82 16.65
CA CYS A 650 18.11 23.19 17.52
C CYS A 650 18.83 22.36 18.58
N ILE A 651 18.53 22.64 19.85
CA ILE A 651 19.17 22.03 21.02
C ILE A 651 18.12 21.26 21.80
N ASN A 652 18.36 19.98 22.06
CA ASN A 652 17.59 19.22 23.04
C ASN A 652 18.39 19.18 24.34
N LEU A 653 17.80 19.60 25.45
CA LEU A 653 18.47 19.68 26.74
C LEU A 653 17.54 19.28 27.89
N ARG A 654 18.13 18.99 29.05
CA ARG A 654 17.44 18.81 30.33
C ARG A 654 17.84 19.91 31.30
N ILE A 655 16.95 20.27 32.20
CA ILE A 655 17.24 21.21 33.29
C ILE A 655 17.54 20.36 34.52
N ILE A 656 18.77 20.44 35.04
CA ILE A 656 19.29 19.52 36.06
C ILE A 656 19.52 20.20 37.43
N ASN A 657 18.95 21.38 37.64
CA ASN A 657 19.07 22.08 38.91
C ASN A 657 18.20 21.44 40.02
N LYS A 658 18.46 21.83 41.28
CA LYS A 658 17.71 21.33 42.45
C LYS A 658 16.20 21.57 42.34
N GLN A 659 15.78 22.65 41.68
CA GLN A 659 14.37 22.97 41.48
C GLN A 659 13.70 21.96 40.55
N ALA A 660 14.33 21.64 39.41
CA ALA A 660 13.85 20.63 38.47
C ALA A 660 13.74 19.26 39.15
N GLN A 661 14.75 18.89 39.93
CA GLN A 661 14.76 17.65 40.72
C GLN A 661 13.62 17.63 41.76
N GLY A 662 13.37 18.75 42.44
CA GLY A 662 12.32 18.87 43.44
C GLY A 662 10.91 18.69 42.87
N VAL A 663 10.70 19.02 41.60
CA VAL A 663 9.40 18.87 40.92
C VAL A 663 9.35 17.66 39.97
N GLY A 664 10.39 16.83 39.90
CA GLY A 664 10.44 15.65 39.03
C GLY A 664 10.50 15.95 37.53
N ALA A 665 10.96 17.15 37.15
CA ALA A 665 11.07 17.60 35.76
C ALA A 665 12.49 17.47 35.18
N GLU A 666 13.46 17.02 35.99
CA GLU A 666 14.88 16.96 35.63
C GLU A 666 15.21 15.98 34.51
N LEU A 667 14.34 15.00 34.28
CA LEU A 667 14.48 14.02 33.20
C LEU A 667 13.75 14.45 31.91
N HIS A 668 12.93 15.50 31.95
CA HIS A 668 12.20 15.95 30.78
C HIS A 668 13.12 16.67 29.79
N ILE A 669 13.06 16.27 28.52
CA ILE A 669 13.83 16.91 27.45
C ILE A 669 13.03 18.08 26.88
N CYS A 670 13.64 19.25 26.91
CA CYS A 670 13.17 20.49 26.32
C CYS A 670 13.86 20.72 24.97
N GLU A 671 13.17 21.41 24.05
CA GLU A 671 13.75 21.87 22.78
C GLU A 671 13.96 23.39 22.79
N VAL A 672 15.16 23.85 22.44
CA VAL A 672 15.50 25.27 22.28
C VAL A 672 15.96 25.50 20.85
N GLN A 673 15.31 26.42 20.15
CA GLN A 673 15.68 26.81 18.79
C GLN A 673 16.39 28.17 18.83
N LEU A 674 17.60 28.25 18.31
CA LEU A 674 18.32 29.51 18.10
C LEU A 674 18.19 29.88 16.62
N LEU A 675 17.57 31.03 16.35
CA LEU A 675 17.29 31.50 14.99
C LEU A 675 17.94 32.86 14.74
N LEU A 676 18.35 33.11 13.51
CA LEU A 676 18.64 34.46 13.05
C LEU A 676 17.33 35.22 12.77
N LEU A 677 17.35 36.54 12.97
CA LEU A 677 16.20 37.43 12.83
C LEU A 677 15.56 37.32 11.45
N GLU A 678 16.38 37.35 10.40
CA GLU A 678 15.90 37.27 9.01
C GLU A 678 15.20 35.93 8.73
N PHE A 679 15.73 34.82 9.27
CA PHE A 679 15.12 33.49 9.16
C PHE A 679 13.84 33.40 9.98
N ALA A 680 13.81 33.98 11.18
CA ALA A 680 12.63 34.02 12.03
C ALA A 680 11.50 34.84 11.38
N ALA A 681 11.82 35.96 10.73
CA ALA A 681 10.85 36.80 10.03
C ALA A 681 10.15 36.08 8.87
N LEU A 682 10.82 35.13 8.20
CA LEU A 682 10.20 34.29 7.16
C LEU A 682 9.23 33.23 7.72
N LYS A 683 9.28 32.94 9.03
CA LYS A 683 8.44 31.96 9.72
C LYS A 683 7.04 32.52 9.97
N THR A 684 6.31 32.79 8.89
CA THR A 684 4.91 33.23 8.95
C THR A 684 3.98 32.08 9.34
N PHE A 685 2.81 32.40 9.89
CA PHE A 685 1.81 31.39 10.25
C PHE A 685 1.38 30.56 9.03
N GLN A 686 1.13 31.23 7.89
CA GLN A 686 0.78 30.56 6.63
C GLN A 686 1.92 29.69 6.08
N GLY A 687 3.16 30.19 6.12
CA GLY A 687 4.34 29.41 5.73
C GLY A 687 4.50 28.16 6.60
N HIS A 688 4.26 28.28 7.91
CA HIS A 688 4.26 27.13 8.81
C HIS A 688 3.16 26.12 8.48
N GLN A 689 1.95 26.57 8.15
CA GLN A 689 0.85 25.69 7.73
C GLN A 689 1.19 24.95 6.42
N ARG A 690 1.75 25.63 5.42
CA ARG A 690 2.23 25.00 4.17
C ARG A 690 3.30 23.95 4.45
N TYR A 691 4.29 24.28 5.27
CA TYR A 691 5.34 23.36 5.69
C TYR A 691 4.77 22.15 6.41
N VAL A 692 3.85 22.36 7.35
CA VAL A 692 3.18 21.27 8.08
C VAL A 692 2.40 20.36 7.14
N SER A 693 1.65 20.93 6.20
CA SER A 693 0.90 20.20 5.18
C SER A 693 1.83 19.33 4.35
N ALA A 694 2.84 19.93 3.73
CA ALA A 694 3.79 19.23 2.89
C ALA A 694 4.59 18.15 3.62
N ARG A 695 5.02 18.42 4.86
CA ARG A 695 5.68 17.44 5.71
C ARG A 695 4.76 16.26 6.01
N ASN A 696 3.49 16.52 6.31
CA ASN A 696 2.53 15.46 6.53
C ASN A 696 2.35 14.61 5.25
N THR A 697 2.37 15.21 4.06
CA THR A 697 2.31 14.51 2.76
C THR A 697 3.51 13.58 2.51
N ARG A 698 4.67 13.79 3.16
CA ARG A 698 5.85 12.93 2.98
C ARG A 698 5.73 11.58 3.68
N GLY A 699 4.97 11.50 4.76
CA GLY A 699 4.86 10.28 5.58
C GLY A 699 6.15 9.90 6.31
N THR A 700 6.93 10.90 6.75
CA THR A 700 8.13 10.74 7.58
C THR A 700 7.85 10.88 9.07
#